data_AF-A0A922XHK6-F1
#
_entry.id   AF-A0A922XHK6-F1
#
_cell.length_a   1.000
_cell.length_b   1.000
_cell.length_c   1.000
_cell.angle_alpha   90.00
_cell.angle_beta   90.00
_cell.angle_gamma   90.00
#
_symmetry.space_group_name_H-M   'P 1'
#
loop_
_entity.id
_entity.type
_entity.pdbx_description
1 polymer ?
#
loop_
_entity_poly.entity_id
_entity_poly.type
_entity_poly.pdbx_seq_one_letter_code
_entity_poly.pdbx_strand_id
1 'polypeptide(L)'
;MSAKWRRIQAWDRAHLTGWLAPLRWVLHGLSTIKLAVGLLVFVALYGTVASVPIGMLALVPTVLLYGVSLVVVAGAVGVLPTLWAAGALRRAGARRGARQGVVAVMFVALSGVGVWAWLAGVWPALRYDQASGRGVRLLAGVVGEYASETVRRLPALEMSELEFYSWWPLRWALLLFVLNLIVATVRRIDLTLPKLGVLMVHSGIVLIGLGSVYYGAAKREGTMLLLAGSARAGGGVAPGRFETGFYDNQLAVLRVSQGRGWEQRPIEGLPRYNAYGLGQGPRGIVPVPAVEGRDGDGGRSLSIEPRRASEGRGLVDADVALRVVGYAPYAVPEPVWAEAGQVGVAGGEPARVLEMLVYGVERGARVGEPGVSSVVLAPGRPAERVLTIGQDDLSVEYTEGMSDERWELLRTAIPGGGLHGLVVEIPDQVGVGGGPVRSVHAVEAGTRLRVGDPAWELEVVSLHARPPLPIVTEGYRDAPSAVAVVRVTPPAGARVAGGPAGRFDRWVYDRVPEVNQEILDGAGPDGRALRRDPIDGIRVWYIDGARVQVRLDRAADGSVRGLVRLPRQAPRQVEALGQGGVIGVGPPLDVRLGRRVERAAQGTVARVVPSPSREPDAVGNHRRAMIAVRVSVTDPGTGAEGWNTVVWVPFAEYFELSPGEAVGVALPDGRRVELGFGRLRHELPGLAVQLTGFTMTPYPHSTVPRDFRSELRLLVGPGAWRVAREHDVAGELAIERALRSAAGVVDAGPAGAGSAGVDQVAVLARATSLNEPLLQGPHVWSGARGALGNALGWLGAYLGPQRYKFSQNGWDAQGWRQSEEAARRGELPGPVARFTILGVGNNPGVQAVAVGAVLMGVGIPWAFYVKPWLARRAKRRVQRALADGSWAGRARAAGGGGAAGRAIGREAAG
;
A
#
# COMPACT_ATOMS: atom_id res chain seq x y z
N MET A 1 37.15 -15.45 38.81
CA MET A 1 37.59 -14.24 38.06
C MET A 1 39.02 -14.43 37.54
N SER A 2 39.35 -13.94 36.34
CA SER A 2 40.72 -14.08 35.79
C SER A 2 41.74 -13.30 36.63
N ALA A 3 43.00 -13.77 36.66
CA ALA A 3 44.08 -13.06 37.36
C ALA A 3 44.32 -11.67 36.77
N LYS A 4 44.20 -11.52 35.44
CA LYS A 4 44.27 -10.23 34.73
C LYS A 4 43.24 -9.23 35.25
N TRP A 5 41.99 -9.65 35.40
CA TRP A 5 40.93 -8.77 35.90
C TRP A 5 41.22 -8.23 37.30
N ARG A 6 41.68 -9.08 38.22
CA ARG A 6 42.06 -8.66 39.59
C ARG A 6 43.20 -7.64 39.57
N ARG A 7 44.21 -7.85 38.73
CA ARG A 7 45.33 -6.88 38.56
C ARG A 7 44.85 -5.55 38.02
N ILE A 8 44.00 -5.56 36.99
CA ILE A 8 43.44 -4.32 36.41
C ILE A 8 42.58 -3.60 37.45
N GLN A 9 41.73 -4.28 38.21
CA GLN A 9 40.95 -3.65 39.27
C GLN A 9 41.80 -3.06 40.39
N ALA A 10 42.94 -3.67 40.72
CA ALA A 10 43.90 -3.10 41.66
C ALA A 10 44.55 -1.85 41.07
N TRP A 11 44.97 -1.92 39.80
CA TRP A 11 45.55 -0.79 39.07
C TRP A 11 44.56 0.40 38.98
N ASP A 12 43.30 0.17 38.61
CA ASP A 12 42.30 1.23 38.53
C ASP A 12 42.07 1.89 39.89
N ARG A 13 42.06 1.12 40.98
CA ARG A 13 41.87 1.64 42.33
C ARG A 13 43.04 2.52 42.77
N ALA A 14 44.24 2.24 42.28
CA ALA A 14 45.43 3.02 42.57
C ALA A 14 45.53 4.28 41.68
N HIS A 15 45.15 4.21 40.40
CA HIS A 15 45.46 5.25 39.41
C HIS A 15 44.24 6.06 38.94
N LEU A 16 43.01 5.54 39.05
CA LEU A 16 41.79 6.23 38.62
C LEU A 16 41.01 6.74 39.83
N THR A 17 41.64 7.63 40.59
CA THR A 17 41.12 8.27 41.81
C THR A 17 40.81 9.76 41.56
N GLY A 18 40.22 10.45 42.56
CA GLY A 18 39.85 11.86 42.44
C GLY A 18 38.89 12.13 41.27
N TRP A 19 39.23 13.08 40.42
CA TRP A 19 38.43 13.48 39.25
C TRP A 19 38.31 12.37 38.17
N LEU A 20 39.20 11.38 38.17
CA LEU A 20 39.14 10.20 37.28
C LEU A 20 38.24 9.07 37.79
N ALA A 21 37.70 9.19 39.01
CA ALA A 21 36.81 8.17 39.57
C ALA A 21 35.58 7.85 38.70
N PRO A 22 34.93 8.81 38.01
CA PRO A 22 33.83 8.51 37.09
C PRO A 22 34.26 7.59 35.93
N LEU A 23 35.44 7.80 35.36
CA LEU A 23 35.98 6.94 34.30
C LEU A 23 36.16 5.49 34.81
N ARG A 24 36.65 5.32 36.04
CA ARG A 24 36.73 4.00 36.68
C ARG A 24 35.37 3.34 36.79
N TRP A 25 34.33 4.06 37.21
CA TRP A 25 32.97 3.53 37.31
C TRP A 25 32.42 3.11 35.94
N VAL A 26 32.60 3.94 34.92
CA VAL A 26 32.20 3.63 33.53
C VAL A 26 32.90 2.36 33.03
N LEU A 27 34.23 2.28 33.19
CA LEU A 27 35.01 1.12 32.76
C LEU A 27 34.64 -0.15 33.54
N HIS A 28 34.32 -0.04 34.83
CA HIS A 28 33.86 -1.17 35.63
C HIS A 28 32.47 -1.63 35.16
N GLY A 29 31.52 -0.70 35.01
CA GLY A 29 30.18 -0.95 34.49
C GLY A 29 30.20 -1.63 33.12
N LEU A 30 30.92 -1.05 32.16
CA LEU A 30 31.12 -1.58 30.80
C LEU A 30 31.90 -2.90 30.76
N SER A 31 32.53 -3.34 31.84
CA SER A 31 33.16 -4.66 31.90
C SER A 31 32.27 -5.73 32.53
N THR A 32 31.12 -5.37 33.11
CA THR A 32 30.31 -6.32 33.89
C THR A 32 29.49 -7.26 33.02
N ILE A 33 29.38 -8.52 33.48
CA ILE A 33 28.51 -9.53 32.86
C ILE A 33 27.03 -9.18 33.07
N LYS A 34 26.68 -8.57 34.21
CA LYS A 34 25.30 -8.15 34.51
C LYS A 34 24.79 -7.14 33.48
N LEU A 35 25.59 -6.14 33.11
CA LEU A 35 25.23 -5.18 32.06
C LEU A 35 25.04 -5.89 30.72
N ALA A 36 25.95 -6.81 30.34
CA ALA A 36 25.82 -7.57 29.10
C ALA A 36 24.51 -8.39 29.05
N VAL A 37 24.18 -9.10 30.14
CA VAL A 37 22.94 -9.88 30.25
C VAL A 37 21.72 -8.97 30.22
N GLY A 38 21.75 -7.83 30.93
CA GLY A 38 20.65 -6.85 30.91
C GLY A 38 20.39 -6.28 29.52
N LEU A 39 21.45 -5.91 28.79
CA LEU A 39 21.35 -5.44 27.41
C LEU A 39 20.82 -6.53 26.47
N LEU A 40 21.27 -7.77 26.62
CA LEU A 40 20.78 -8.90 25.80
C LEU A 40 19.30 -9.20 26.07
N VAL A 41 18.88 -9.19 27.34
CA VAL A 41 17.46 -9.33 27.73
C VAL A 41 16.63 -8.19 27.14
N PHE A 42 17.12 -6.95 27.20
CA PHE A 42 16.46 -5.82 26.56
C PHE A 42 16.30 -6.03 25.05
N VAL A 43 17.35 -6.43 24.33
CA VAL A 43 17.29 -6.71 22.89
C VAL A 43 16.27 -7.81 22.58
N ALA A 44 16.22 -8.88 23.38
CA ALA A 44 15.26 -9.96 23.23
C ALA A 44 13.81 -9.52 23.47
N LEU A 45 13.57 -8.73 24.54
CA LEU A 45 12.25 -8.16 24.82
C LEU A 45 11.82 -7.19 23.73
N TYR A 46 12.73 -6.36 23.24
CA TYR A 46 12.47 -5.41 22.16
C TYR A 46 12.02 -6.14 20.88
N GLY A 47 12.72 -7.20 20.48
CA GLY A 47 12.31 -8.03 19.35
C GLY A 47 10.97 -8.73 19.57
N THR A 48 10.69 -9.20 20.78
CA THR A 48 9.40 -9.80 21.13
C THR A 48 8.26 -8.81 20.95
N VAL A 49 8.43 -7.58 21.43
CA VAL A 49 7.42 -6.51 21.33
C VAL A 49 7.19 -6.04 19.88
N ALA A 50 8.21 -6.15 19.02
CA ALA A 50 8.09 -5.84 17.59
C ALA A 50 7.21 -6.84 16.82
N SER A 51 7.23 -8.11 17.23
CA SER A 51 6.64 -9.23 16.48
C SER A 51 5.36 -9.79 17.10
N VAL A 52 5.19 -9.71 18.43
CA VAL A 52 4.04 -10.27 19.13
C VAL A 52 2.95 -9.20 19.25
N PRO A 53 1.70 -9.50 18.83
CA PRO A 53 0.59 -8.57 19.03
C PRO A 53 0.38 -8.21 20.50
N ILE A 54 0.05 -6.95 20.77
CA ILE A 54 -0.22 -6.41 22.11
C ILE A 54 -1.36 -7.19 22.76
N GLY A 55 -2.40 -7.56 22.01
CA GLY A 55 -3.47 -8.40 22.53
C GLY A 55 -2.96 -9.74 23.06
N MET A 56 -1.99 -10.37 22.40
CA MET A 56 -1.36 -11.61 22.90
C MET A 56 -0.51 -11.35 24.15
N LEU A 57 0.22 -10.23 24.21
CA LEU A 57 0.97 -9.85 25.42
C LEU A 57 0.04 -9.56 26.60
N ALA A 58 -1.07 -8.86 26.36
CA ALA A 58 -2.12 -8.58 27.34
C ALA A 58 -2.86 -9.85 27.79
N LEU A 59 -2.76 -10.95 27.05
CA LEU A 59 -3.29 -12.26 27.43
C LEU A 59 -2.40 -12.98 28.45
N VAL A 60 -1.11 -12.62 28.57
CA VAL A 60 -0.15 -13.29 29.47
C VAL A 60 -0.65 -13.35 30.93
N PRO A 61 -1.16 -12.27 31.56
CA PRO A 61 -1.74 -12.35 32.90
C PRO A 61 -2.90 -13.33 33.01
N THR A 62 -3.73 -13.44 31.97
CA THR A 62 -4.85 -14.41 31.93
C THR A 62 -4.31 -15.84 31.89
N VAL A 63 -3.31 -16.12 31.04
CA VAL A 63 -2.67 -17.45 30.97
C VAL A 63 -1.94 -17.79 32.26
N LEU A 64 -1.27 -16.82 32.88
CA LEU A 64 -0.63 -16.98 34.18
C LEU A 64 -1.65 -17.28 35.27
N LEU A 65 -2.80 -16.59 35.28
CA LEU A 65 -3.89 -16.90 36.21
C LEU A 65 -4.38 -18.34 36.04
N TYR A 66 -4.57 -18.80 34.80
CA TYR A 66 -4.92 -20.19 34.53
C TYR A 66 -3.85 -21.16 35.07
N GLY A 67 -2.58 -20.92 34.76
CA GLY A 67 -1.47 -21.75 35.23
C GLY A 67 -1.32 -21.75 36.75
N VAL A 68 -1.44 -20.59 37.40
CA VAL A 68 -1.39 -20.46 38.86
C VAL A 68 -2.56 -21.20 39.50
N SER A 69 -3.79 -21.03 38.98
CA SER A 69 -4.96 -21.75 39.50
C SER A 69 -4.80 -23.27 39.39
N LEU A 70 -4.21 -23.75 38.30
CA LEU A 70 -3.89 -25.17 38.11
C LEU A 70 -2.85 -25.64 39.14
N VAL A 71 -1.74 -24.92 39.30
CA VAL A 71 -0.68 -25.25 40.27
C VAL A 71 -1.19 -25.21 41.70
N VAL A 72 -2.06 -24.24 42.04
CA VAL A 72 -2.68 -24.12 43.37
C VAL A 72 -3.58 -25.32 43.65
N VAL A 73 -4.47 -25.70 42.73
CA VAL A 73 -5.35 -26.87 42.93
C VAL A 73 -4.54 -28.17 42.97
N ALA A 74 -3.62 -28.37 42.02
CA ALA A 74 -2.76 -29.55 42.00
C ALA A 74 -1.83 -29.63 43.23
N GLY A 75 -1.38 -28.48 43.75
CA GLY A 75 -0.58 -28.38 44.97
C GLY A 75 -1.41 -28.60 46.24
N ALA A 76 -2.60 -28.05 46.32
CA ALA A 76 -3.51 -28.24 47.45
C ALA A 76 -3.94 -29.70 47.59
N VAL A 77 -4.24 -30.38 46.47
CA VAL A 77 -4.62 -31.80 46.46
C VAL A 77 -3.39 -32.72 46.54
N GLY A 78 -2.30 -32.38 45.85
CA GLY A 78 -1.10 -33.24 45.77
C GLY A 78 -0.13 -33.07 46.94
N VAL A 79 0.29 -31.84 47.25
CA VAL A 79 1.37 -31.56 48.21
C VAL A 79 0.88 -31.66 49.64
N LEU A 80 -0.23 -30.99 50.00
CA LEU A 80 -0.66 -30.91 51.40
C LEU A 80 -0.97 -32.29 52.01
N PRO A 81 -1.75 -33.18 51.37
CA PRO A 81 -2.04 -34.50 51.93
C PRO A 81 -0.79 -35.39 51.94
N THR A 82 0.08 -35.25 50.93
CA THR A 82 1.34 -36.00 50.87
C THR A 82 2.30 -35.58 52.00
N LEU A 83 2.41 -34.29 52.31
CA LEU A 83 3.20 -33.81 53.45
C LEU A 83 2.63 -34.32 54.78
N TRP A 84 1.31 -34.33 54.91
CA TRP A 84 0.63 -34.89 56.08
C TRP A 84 0.89 -36.39 56.23
N ALA A 85 0.74 -37.17 55.15
CA ALA A 85 1.03 -38.60 55.12
C ALA A 85 2.51 -38.91 55.39
N ALA A 86 3.43 -38.11 54.84
CA ALA A 86 4.86 -38.22 55.14
C ALA A 86 5.17 -37.98 56.62
N GLY A 87 4.47 -37.03 57.25
CA GLY A 87 4.52 -36.78 58.68
C GLY A 87 3.96 -37.95 59.50
N ALA A 88 2.81 -38.50 59.09
CA ALA A 88 2.19 -39.65 59.73
C ALA A 88 3.06 -40.92 59.65
N LEU A 89 3.57 -41.26 58.46
CA LEU A 89 4.49 -42.40 58.25
C LEU A 89 5.79 -42.24 59.03
N ARG A 90 6.27 -41.01 59.21
CA ARG A 90 7.44 -40.73 60.06
C ARG A 90 7.14 -41.01 61.53
N ARG A 91 5.98 -40.59 62.03
CA ARG A 91 5.54 -40.90 63.41
C ARG A 91 5.32 -42.40 63.62
N ALA A 92 4.91 -43.12 62.59
CA ALA A 92 4.69 -44.57 62.61
C ALA A 92 5.99 -45.42 62.45
N GLY A 93 7.18 -44.81 62.43
CA GLY A 93 8.45 -45.55 62.36
C GLY A 93 8.77 -46.20 61.01
N ALA A 94 8.12 -45.78 59.91
CA ALA A 94 8.35 -46.37 58.59
C ALA A 94 9.81 -46.19 58.11
N ARG A 95 10.39 -47.25 57.52
CA ARG A 95 11.74 -47.21 56.92
C ARG A 95 11.83 -46.13 55.84
N ARG A 96 12.98 -45.43 55.76
CA ARG A 96 13.19 -44.27 54.88
C ARG A 96 12.83 -44.53 53.42
N GLY A 97 13.24 -45.68 52.87
CA GLY A 97 12.97 -46.06 51.48
C GLY A 97 11.48 -46.32 51.20
N ALA A 98 10.80 -47.11 52.05
CA ALA A 98 9.36 -47.36 51.92
C ALA A 98 8.55 -46.06 52.04
N ARG A 99 8.92 -45.19 52.98
CA ARG A 99 8.31 -43.86 53.11
C ARG A 99 8.49 -43.01 51.86
N GLN A 100 9.70 -42.97 51.29
CA GLN A 100 9.97 -42.20 50.07
C GLN A 100 9.17 -42.73 48.87
N GLY A 101 9.06 -44.06 48.72
CA GLY A 101 8.25 -44.68 47.68
C GLY A 101 6.76 -44.34 47.81
N VAL A 102 6.18 -44.53 48.99
CA VAL A 102 4.76 -44.22 49.25
C VAL A 102 4.46 -42.74 49.04
N VAL A 103 5.32 -41.84 49.54
CA VAL A 103 5.18 -40.39 49.38
C VAL A 103 5.26 -39.98 47.91
N ALA A 104 6.17 -40.57 47.13
CA ALA A 104 6.30 -40.26 45.70
C ALA A 104 5.08 -40.72 44.89
N VAL A 105 4.60 -41.95 45.12
CA VAL A 105 3.41 -42.49 44.44
C VAL A 105 2.17 -41.67 44.80
N MET A 106 1.99 -41.36 46.09
CA MET A 106 0.87 -40.57 46.58
C MET A 106 0.88 -39.15 46.00
N PHE A 107 2.05 -38.51 45.93
CA PHE A 107 2.20 -37.19 45.31
C PHE A 107 1.72 -37.20 43.87
N VAL A 108 2.19 -38.14 43.05
CA VAL A 108 1.83 -38.23 41.62
C VAL A 108 0.33 -38.50 41.46
N ALA A 109 -0.21 -39.48 42.20
CA ALA A 109 -1.62 -39.83 42.12
C ALA A 109 -2.53 -38.65 42.52
N LEU A 110 -2.24 -38.01 43.65
CA LEU A 110 -3.03 -36.89 44.14
C LEU A 110 -2.87 -35.62 43.29
N SER A 111 -1.69 -35.34 42.74
CA SER A 111 -1.54 -34.27 41.76
C SER A 111 -2.35 -34.53 40.49
N GLY A 112 -2.42 -35.78 40.02
CA GLY A 112 -3.30 -36.16 38.90
C GLY A 112 -4.78 -35.92 39.20
N VAL A 113 -5.24 -36.29 40.40
CA VAL A 113 -6.60 -35.99 40.88
C VAL A 113 -6.84 -34.47 40.96
N GLY A 114 -5.87 -33.70 41.42
CA GLY A 114 -5.95 -32.23 41.48
C GLY A 114 -6.07 -31.60 40.09
N VAL A 115 -5.32 -32.07 39.10
CA VAL A 115 -5.45 -31.61 37.71
C VAL A 115 -6.82 -31.95 37.15
N TRP A 116 -7.32 -33.17 37.36
CA TRP A 116 -8.66 -33.57 36.93
C TRP A 116 -9.75 -32.72 37.58
N ALA A 117 -9.68 -32.49 38.89
CA ALA A 117 -10.62 -31.64 39.62
C ALA A 117 -10.59 -30.19 39.11
N TRP A 118 -9.41 -29.65 38.79
CA TRP A 118 -9.28 -28.35 38.16
C TRP A 118 -9.96 -28.30 36.79
N LEU A 119 -9.71 -29.30 35.92
CA LEU A 119 -10.31 -29.38 34.59
C LEU A 119 -11.84 -29.53 34.63
N ALA A 120 -12.37 -30.29 35.58
CA ALA A 120 -13.81 -30.54 35.70
C ALA A 120 -14.57 -29.39 36.37
N GLY A 121 -13.99 -28.76 37.39
CA GLY A 121 -14.69 -27.74 38.20
C GLY A 121 -14.27 -26.31 37.89
N VAL A 122 -12.96 -26.04 37.91
CA VAL A 122 -12.42 -24.67 37.86
C VAL A 122 -12.30 -24.15 36.43
N TRP A 123 -11.83 -24.99 35.49
CA TRP A 123 -11.59 -24.61 34.11
C TRP A 123 -12.83 -24.12 33.35
N PRO A 124 -14.01 -24.75 33.43
CA PRO A 124 -15.20 -24.26 32.72
C PRO A 124 -15.64 -22.86 33.17
N ALA A 125 -15.42 -22.52 34.44
CA ALA A 125 -15.72 -21.20 34.98
C ALA A 125 -14.66 -20.14 34.64
N LEU A 126 -13.38 -20.54 34.56
CA LEU A 126 -12.29 -19.63 34.23
C LEU A 126 -12.13 -19.38 32.73
N ARG A 127 -12.34 -20.39 31.88
CA ARG A 127 -12.10 -20.30 30.44
C ARG A 127 -13.00 -19.24 29.80
N TYR A 128 -12.38 -18.19 29.28
CA TYR A 128 -13.09 -17.19 28.51
C TYR A 128 -13.62 -17.74 27.18
N ASP A 129 -14.91 -17.55 26.92
CA ASP A 129 -15.59 -17.85 25.67
C ASP A 129 -15.94 -16.56 24.94
N GLN A 130 -15.43 -16.41 23.70
CA GLN A 130 -15.66 -15.22 22.88
C GLN A 130 -17.11 -15.09 22.43
N ALA A 131 -17.83 -16.21 22.25
CA ALA A 131 -19.20 -16.19 21.75
C ALA A 131 -20.19 -15.73 22.82
N SER A 132 -20.05 -16.25 24.04
CA SER A 132 -20.94 -15.93 25.16
C SER A 132 -20.45 -14.76 26.04
N GLY A 133 -19.18 -14.35 25.91
CA GLY A 133 -18.54 -13.37 26.79
C GLY A 133 -18.35 -13.86 28.24
N ARG A 134 -18.58 -15.14 28.52
CA ARG A 134 -18.43 -15.74 29.86
C ARG A 134 -17.00 -16.16 30.12
N GLY A 135 -16.64 -16.27 31.40
CA GLY A 135 -15.31 -16.66 31.86
C GLY A 135 -14.41 -15.47 32.20
N VAL A 136 -13.12 -15.72 32.47
CA VAL A 136 -12.17 -14.71 32.95
C VAL A 136 -11.17 -14.37 31.85
N ARG A 137 -11.21 -13.13 31.34
CA ARG A 137 -10.17 -12.57 30.49
C ARG A 137 -9.76 -11.21 31.04
N LEU A 138 -8.60 -11.18 31.69
CA LEU A 138 -8.02 -9.92 32.13
C LEU A 138 -7.75 -9.04 30.91
N LEU A 139 -8.08 -7.76 30.99
CA LEU A 139 -7.91 -6.77 29.92
C LEU A 139 -8.68 -7.12 28.63
N ALA A 140 -9.87 -7.73 28.72
CA ALA A 140 -10.65 -8.19 27.56
C ALA A 140 -10.81 -7.14 26.45
N GLY A 141 -11.05 -5.87 26.82
CA GLY A 141 -11.14 -4.75 25.86
C GLY A 141 -9.85 -4.55 25.07
N VAL A 142 -8.70 -4.45 25.75
CA VAL A 142 -7.38 -4.30 25.11
C VAL A 142 -7.05 -5.51 24.24
N VAL A 143 -7.37 -6.72 24.70
CA VAL A 143 -7.10 -7.93 23.91
C VAL A 143 -7.96 -7.98 22.64
N GLY A 144 -9.23 -7.58 22.72
CA GLY A 144 -10.10 -7.47 21.55
C GLY A 144 -9.65 -6.36 20.59
N GLU A 145 -9.39 -5.17 21.12
CA GLU A 145 -8.99 -3.99 20.34
C GLU A 145 -7.63 -4.19 19.64
N TYR A 146 -6.64 -4.81 20.29
CA TYR A 146 -5.28 -4.97 19.77
C TYR A 146 -4.89 -6.43 19.45
N ALA A 147 -5.87 -7.28 19.13
CA ALA A 147 -5.66 -8.72 18.88
C ALA A 147 -4.59 -9.01 17.81
N SER A 148 -4.53 -8.18 16.78
CA SER A 148 -3.65 -8.29 15.61
C SER A 148 -2.58 -7.19 15.53
N GLU A 149 -2.48 -6.32 16.53
CA GLU A 149 -1.62 -5.15 16.48
C GLU A 149 -0.34 -5.30 17.27
N THR A 150 0.79 -5.08 16.61
CA THR A 150 2.10 -5.01 17.25
C THR A 150 2.38 -3.59 17.73
N VAL A 151 3.29 -3.43 18.69
CA VAL A 151 3.60 -2.12 19.27
C VAL A 151 4.02 -1.09 18.22
N ARG A 152 4.78 -1.50 17.20
CA ARG A 152 5.19 -0.60 16.11
C ARG A 152 4.04 -0.04 15.27
N ARG A 153 2.84 -0.62 15.31
CA ARG A 153 1.65 -0.16 14.58
C ARG A 153 0.75 0.77 15.38
N LEU A 154 1.09 1.01 16.65
CA LEU A 154 0.36 1.97 17.47
C LEU A 154 0.49 3.39 16.89
N PRO A 155 -0.54 4.26 17.06
CA PRO A 155 -0.55 5.61 16.48
C PRO A 155 0.64 6.51 16.88
N ALA A 156 1.27 6.24 18.03
CA ALA A 156 2.43 6.98 18.50
C ALA A 156 3.76 6.52 17.86
N LEU A 157 3.79 5.35 17.23
CA LEU A 157 4.98 4.76 16.64
C LEU A 157 4.87 4.68 15.11
N GLU A 158 3.83 4.05 14.57
CA GLU A 158 3.55 4.02 13.12
C GLU A 158 4.74 3.57 12.23
N MET A 159 5.60 2.69 12.74
CA MET A 159 6.85 2.28 12.09
C MET A 159 6.68 0.97 11.31
N SER A 160 7.29 0.92 10.14
CA SER A 160 7.59 -0.33 9.46
C SER A 160 8.50 -1.21 10.33
N GLU A 161 8.56 -2.50 10.00
CA GLU A 161 9.42 -3.43 10.73
C GLU A 161 10.90 -3.01 10.70
N LEU A 162 11.39 -2.59 9.53
CA LEU A 162 12.77 -2.12 9.38
C LEU A 162 13.02 -0.81 10.15
N GLU A 163 12.10 0.14 10.14
CA GLU A 163 12.22 1.38 10.93
C GLU A 163 12.26 1.06 12.42
N PHE A 164 11.42 0.15 12.90
CA PHE A 164 11.38 -0.24 14.32
C PHE A 164 12.68 -0.91 14.76
N TYR A 165 13.23 -1.83 13.97
CA TYR A 165 14.53 -2.47 14.29
C TYR A 165 15.73 -1.56 14.06
N SER A 166 15.57 -0.51 13.26
CA SER A 166 16.60 0.51 13.07
C SER A 166 16.40 1.73 13.98
N TRP A 167 15.42 1.70 14.87
CA TRP A 167 15.17 2.79 15.79
C TRP A 167 16.30 2.93 16.81
N TRP A 168 16.50 4.17 17.30
CA TRP A 168 17.64 4.50 18.15
C TRP A 168 17.73 3.65 19.43
N PRO A 169 16.64 3.23 20.12
CA PRO A 169 16.78 2.47 21.37
C PRO A 169 17.49 1.14 21.16
N LEU A 170 17.14 0.42 20.10
CA LEU A 170 17.80 -0.84 19.77
C LEU A 170 19.25 -0.60 19.29
N ARG A 171 19.48 0.40 18.43
CA ARG A 171 20.83 0.76 17.99
C ARG A 171 21.75 1.09 19.18
N TRP A 172 21.26 1.87 20.15
CA TRP A 172 22.00 2.21 21.36
C TRP A 172 22.27 1.00 22.24
N ALA A 173 21.29 0.12 22.45
CA ALA A 173 21.49 -1.11 23.20
C ALA A 173 22.56 -2.01 22.55
N LEU A 174 22.54 -2.14 21.22
CA LEU A 174 23.54 -2.90 20.46
C LEU A 174 24.93 -2.25 20.55
N LEU A 175 25.04 -0.93 20.40
CA LEU A 175 26.32 -0.21 20.52
C LEU A 175 26.89 -0.31 21.94
N LEU A 176 26.06 -0.16 22.97
CA LEU A 176 26.47 -0.34 24.37
C LEU A 176 26.88 -1.79 24.65
N PHE A 177 26.20 -2.76 24.05
CA PHE A 177 26.56 -4.17 24.17
C PHE A 177 27.90 -4.47 23.49
N VAL A 178 28.12 -3.95 22.29
CA VAL A 178 29.41 -4.03 21.57
C VAL A 178 30.53 -3.37 22.38
N LEU A 179 30.30 -2.16 22.89
CA LEU A 179 31.28 -1.44 23.72
C LEU A 179 31.58 -2.20 25.01
N ASN A 180 30.56 -2.73 25.68
CA ASN A 180 30.71 -3.59 26.85
C ASN A 180 31.58 -4.82 26.51
N LEU A 181 31.30 -5.49 25.40
CA LEU A 181 32.03 -6.67 24.98
C LEU A 181 33.49 -6.35 24.65
N ILE A 182 33.77 -5.24 23.96
CA ILE A 182 35.14 -4.78 23.66
C ILE A 182 35.89 -4.50 24.97
N VAL A 183 35.31 -3.69 25.86
CA VAL A 183 35.92 -3.33 27.16
C VAL A 183 36.15 -4.57 28.01
N ALA A 184 35.17 -5.48 28.08
CA ALA A 184 35.30 -6.75 28.79
C ALA A 184 36.39 -7.64 28.18
N THR A 185 36.50 -7.71 26.85
CA THR A 185 37.53 -8.49 26.14
C THR A 185 38.93 -7.97 26.48
N VAL A 186 39.15 -6.67 26.24
CA VAL A 186 40.43 -6.01 26.49
C VAL A 186 40.84 -6.12 27.96
N ARG A 187 39.91 -5.98 28.90
CA ARG A 187 40.22 -5.99 30.34
C ARG A 187 40.26 -7.38 30.96
N ARG A 188 39.54 -8.38 30.46
CA ARG A 188 39.39 -9.68 31.16
C ARG A 188 40.13 -10.83 30.49
N ILE A 189 40.39 -10.74 29.19
CA ILE A 189 40.95 -11.82 28.38
C ILE A 189 42.42 -11.48 28.04
N ASP A 190 43.33 -12.42 28.22
CA ASP A 190 44.73 -12.26 27.80
C ASP A 190 44.85 -12.60 26.31
N LEU A 191 45.65 -11.84 25.56
CA LEU A 191 45.95 -12.08 24.15
C LEU A 191 46.95 -13.24 24.00
N THR A 192 46.51 -14.44 24.38
CA THR A 192 47.32 -15.67 24.33
C THR A 192 46.66 -16.67 23.40
N LEU A 193 47.44 -17.46 22.67
CA LEU A 193 46.95 -18.47 21.73
C LEU A 193 45.88 -19.42 22.32
N PRO A 194 45.99 -19.92 23.58
CA PRO A 194 44.93 -20.75 24.18
C PRO A 194 43.58 -20.03 24.36
N LYS A 195 43.57 -18.69 24.33
CA LYS A 195 42.37 -17.86 24.45
C LYS A 195 41.88 -17.31 23.11
N LEU A 196 42.56 -17.64 22.00
CA LEU A 196 42.19 -17.20 20.66
C LEU A 196 40.73 -17.52 20.32
N GLY A 197 40.23 -18.69 20.71
CA GLY A 197 38.82 -19.08 20.50
C GLY A 197 37.82 -18.10 21.11
N VAL A 198 38.04 -17.69 22.36
CA VAL A 198 37.16 -16.71 23.02
C VAL A 198 37.29 -15.33 22.36
N LEU A 199 38.51 -14.94 21.96
CA LEU A 199 38.73 -13.71 21.20
C LEU A 199 37.98 -13.72 19.87
N MET A 200 38.02 -14.84 19.12
CA MET A 200 37.28 -14.97 17.86
C MET A 200 35.76 -14.91 18.06
N VAL A 201 35.23 -15.55 19.12
CA VAL A 201 33.80 -15.44 19.46
C VAL A 201 33.42 -13.99 19.78
N HIS A 202 34.20 -13.30 20.62
CA HIS A 202 33.90 -11.91 20.98
C HIS A 202 34.02 -10.97 19.76
N SER A 203 35.08 -11.10 18.96
CA SER A 203 35.23 -10.35 17.70
C SER A 203 34.09 -10.64 16.73
N GLY A 204 33.63 -11.88 16.65
CA GLY A 204 32.50 -12.27 15.83
C GLY A 204 31.20 -11.59 16.26
N ILE A 205 30.89 -11.60 17.57
CA ILE A 205 29.73 -10.88 18.13
C ILE A 205 29.83 -9.37 17.88
N VAL A 206 31.01 -8.77 18.04
CA VAL A 206 31.24 -7.34 17.74
C VAL A 206 30.96 -7.03 16.28
N LEU A 207 31.48 -7.83 15.35
CA LEU A 207 31.25 -7.65 13.90
C LEU A 207 29.78 -7.83 13.53
N ILE A 208 29.07 -8.78 14.15
CA ILE A 208 27.62 -8.93 13.96
C ILE A 208 26.89 -7.67 14.46
N GLY A 209 27.18 -7.21 15.68
CA GLY A 209 26.53 -6.03 16.26
C GLY A 209 26.75 -4.76 15.44
N LEU A 210 27.99 -4.48 15.04
CA LEU A 210 28.33 -3.33 14.18
C LEU A 210 27.76 -3.48 12.77
N GLY A 211 27.81 -4.69 12.21
CA GLY A 211 27.23 -5.01 10.91
C GLY A 211 25.72 -4.78 10.88
N SER A 212 25.00 -5.16 11.93
CA SER A 212 23.57 -4.91 12.09
C SER A 212 23.24 -3.41 12.21
N VAL A 213 24.04 -2.64 12.94
CA VAL A 213 23.87 -1.17 13.05
C VAL A 213 24.10 -0.51 11.68
N TYR A 214 25.16 -0.90 10.97
CA TYR A 214 25.45 -0.38 9.63
C TYR A 214 24.37 -0.77 8.61
N TYR A 215 23.92 -2.03 8.64
CA TYR A 215 22.80 -2.52 7.84
C TYR A 215 21.56 -1.66 8.05
N GLY A 216 21.11 -1.50 9.30
CA GLY A 216 19.90 -0.72 9.60
C GLY A 216 20.01 0.78 9.28
N ALA A 217 21.22 1.33 9.11
CA ALA A 217 21.41 2.75 8.79
C ALA A 217 21.55 3.02 7.28
N ALA A 218 22.14 2.09 6.52
CA ALA A 218 22.47 2.27 5.11
C ALA A 218 21.57 1.46 4.16
N LYS A 219 20.72 0.58 4.71
CA LYS A 219 19.79 -0.24 3.94
C LYS A 219 18.78 0.62 3.19
N ARG A 220 18.59 0.27 1.93
CA ARG A 220 17.65 0.81 0.97
C ARG A 220 17.02 -0.37 0.24
N GLU A 221 15.72 -0.39 0.19
CA GLU A 221 14.93 -1.39 -0.51
C GLU A 221 13.84 -0.70 -1.31
N GLY A 222 13.50 -1.31 -2.44
CA GLY A 222 12.55 -0.74 -3.36
C GLY A 222 12.21 -1.69 -4.50
N THR A 223 11.49 -1.15 -5.47
CA THR A 223 11.16 -1.84 -6.72
C THR A 223 11.57 -1.00 -7.92
N MET A 224 11.97 -1.65 -8.98
CA MET A 224 12.27 -1.05 -10.28
C MET A 224 11.35 -1.70 -11.30
N LEU A 225 10.61 -0.88 -12.04
CA LEU A 225 9.78 -1.34 -13.12
C LEU A 225 10.54 -1.19 -14.43
N LEU A 226 10.72 -2.29 -15.15
CA LEU A 226 11.34 -2.29 -16.47
C LEU A 226 10.27 -2.65 -17.50
N LEU A 227 10.06 -1.75 -18.44
CA LEU A 227 9.20 -1.99 -19.59
C LEU A 227 9.96 -2.78 -20.65
N ALA A 228 9.28 -3.66 -21.37
CA ALA A 228 9.80 -4.25 -22.60
C ALA A 228 9.53 -3.28 -23.76
N GLY A 229 10.31 -3.37 -24.85
CA GLY A 229 10.07 -2.60 -26.07
C GLY A 229 8.86 -3.09 -26.87
N SER A 230 8.76 -2.69 -28.13
CA SER A 230 7.75 -3.21 -29.04
C SER A 230 8.04 -4.66 -29.45
N ALA A 231 6.99 -5.44 -29.75
CA ALA A 231 7.17 -6.78 -30.30
C ALA A 231 7.86 -6.69 -31.67
N ARG A 232 8.86 -7.55 -31.93
CA ARG A 232 9.55 -7.61 -33.22
C ARG A 232 8.84 -8.59 -34.16
N ALA A 233 8.83 -8.29 -35.46
CA ALA A 233 8.19 -9.13 -36.48
C ALA A 233 8.78 -10.55 -36.57
N GLY A 234 10.07 -10.72 -36.27
CA GLY A 234 10.74 -12.03 -36.17
C GLY A 234 10.61 -12.71 -34.80
N GLY A 235 9.89 -12.09 -33.87
CA GLY A 235 9.70 -12.58 -32.51
C GLY A 235 10.60 -11.99 -31.46
N GLY A 236 10.18 -12.23 -30.21
CA GLY A 236 10.72 -11.55 -29.05
C GLY A 236 10.25 -10.10 -28.95
N VAL A 237 10.83 -9.40 -27.99
CA VAL A 237 10.54 -7.99 -27.72
C VAL A 237 11.81 -7.18 -27.95
N ALA A 238 11.69 -5.99 -28.54
CA ALA A 238 12.79 -5.05 -28.56
C ALA A 238 13.21 -4.70 -27.12
N PRO A 239 14.47 -4.32 -26.88
CA PRO A 239 14.89 -3.79 -25.59
C PRO A 239 14.00 -2.62 -25.16
N GLY A 240 13.67 -2.56 -23.88
CA GLY A 240 12.94 -1.43 -23.29
C GLY A 240 13.77 -0.17 -23.15
N ARG A 241 13.26 0.82 -22.42
CA ARG A 241 14.06 2.00 -22.02
C ARG A 241 15.05 1.65 -20.89
N PHE A 242 16.11 2.44 -20.75
CA PHE A 242 17.01 2.30 -19.59
C PHE A 242 16.39 2.97 -18.37
N GLU A 243 16.27 2.21 -17.27
CA GLU A 243 15.92 2.75 -15.96
C GLU A 243 17.18 3.10 -15.17
N THR A 244 17.27 4.34 -14.73
CA THR A 244 18.40 4.86 -13.95
C THR A 244 18.15 4.80 -12.44
N GLY A 245 16.97 4.34 -12.01
CA GLY A 245 16.57 4.45 -10.60
C GLY A 245 15.54 3.40 -10.18
N PHE A 246 15.22 3.42 -8.89
CA PHE A 246 14.22 2.54 -8.29
C PHE A 246 13.36 3.29 -7.28
N TYR A 247 12.17 2.79 -7.00
CA TYR A 247 11.16 3.35 -6.12
C TYR A 247 11.30 2.77 -4.70
N ASP A 248 11.56 3.61 -3.71
CA ASP A 248 11.77 3.25 -2.31
C ASP A 248 10.52 2.62 -1.67
N ASN A 249 10.67 1.49 -0.98
CA ASN A 249 9.54 0.81 -0.33
C ASN A 249 9.08 1.48 0.97
N GLN A 250 9.91 2.33 1.57
CA GLN A 250 9.68 2.96 2.87
C GLN A 250 9.28 4.42 2.74
N LEU A 251 10.00 5.19 1.92
CA LEU A 251 9.86 6.64 1.83
C LEU A 251 8.82 7.02 0.79
N ALA A 252 7.75 7.66 1.26
CA ALA A 252 6.73 8.24 0.40
C ALA A 252 7.08 9.70 0.04
N VAL A 253 6.61 10.14 -1.12
CA VAL A 253 6.80 11.49 -1.64
C VAL A 253 5.49 12.08 -2.11
N LEU A 254 5.39 13.40 -1.96
CA LEU A 254 4.46 14.21 -2.73
C LEU A 254 5.19 14.66 -3.99
N ARG A 255 4.70 14.22 -5.15
CA ARG A 255 5.13 14.72 -6.46
C ARG A 255 4.31 15.94 -6.81
N VAL A 256 4.97 16.99 -7.29
CA VAL A 256 4.33 18.26 -7.61
C VAL A 256 4.83 18.76 -8.96
N SER A 257 3.94 19.30 -9.78
CA SER A 257 4.25 19.91 -11.07
C SER A 257 3.42 21.17 -11.30
N GLN A 258 4.04 22.18 -11.91
CA GLN A 258 3.38 23.35 -12.51
C GLN A 258 3.68 23.42 -14.02
N GLY A 259 3.77 22.26 -14.68
CA GLY A 259 4.08 22.16 -16.12
C GLY A 259 5.57 22.24 -16.46
N ARG A 260 6.46 22.50 -15.48
CA ARG A 260 7.93 22.56 -15.66
C ARG A 260 8.64 21.22 -15.40
N GLY A 261 7.87 20.14 -15.20
CA GLY A 261 8.36 18.83 -14.76
C GLY A 261 7.98 18.51 -13.32
N TRP A 262 8.29 17.29 -12.88
CA TRP A 262 7.92 16.77 -11.57
C TRP A 262 9.03 16.96 -10.54
N GLU A 263 8.71 17.63 -9.44
CA GLU A 263 9.53 17.71 -8.23
C GLU A 263 9.08 16.63 -7.23
N GLN A 264 10.03 15.90 -6.61
CA GLN A 264 9.73 14.95 -5.54
C GLN A 264 9.98 15.60 -4.17
N ARG A 265 8.95 15.69 -3.33
CA ARG A 265 9.03 16.21 -1.96
C ARG A 265 8.82 15.08 -0.95
N PRO A 266 9.88 14.57 -0.29
CA PRO A 266 9.75 13.54 0.74
C PRO A 266 8.77 13.95 1.85
N ILE A 267 7.92 13.01 2.26
CA ILE A 267 6.96 13.19 3.36
C ILE A 267 7.49 12.43 4.58
N GLU A 268 8.39 13.07 5.33
CA GLU A 268 8.97 12.47 6.54
C GLU A 268 7.92 12.37 7.66
N GLY A 269 7.81 11.21 8.30
CA GLY A 269 6.85 10.98 9.38
C GLY A 269 5.41 10.71 8.94
N LEU A 270 5.17 10.40 7.66
CA LEU A 270 3.84 9.99 7.20
C LEU A 270 3.39 8.70 7.95
N PRO A 271 2.16 8.66 8.50
CA PRO A 271 1.63 7.45 9.14
C PRO A 271 1.53 6.30 8.13
N ARG A 272 1.44 5.06 8.63
CA ARG A 272 1.39 3.81 7.85
C ARG A 272 0.16 2.95 8.13
N TYR A 273 -0.37 2.97 9.35
CA TYR A 273 -1.33 1.96 9.83
C TYR A 273 -2.68 2.54 10.24
N ASN A 274 -2.72 3.76 10.75
CA ASN A 274 -3.96 4.37 11.21
C ASN A 274 -4.40 5.54 10.31
N ALA A 275 -5.70 5.84 10.35
CA ALA A 275 -6.26 6.99 9.65
C ALA A 275 -6.12 8.27 10.47
N TYR A 276 -5.93 9.40 9.78
CA TYR A 276 -5.80 10.73 10.36
C TYR A 276 -6.55 11.73 9.49
N GLY A 277 -7.30 12.64 10.11
CA GLY A 277 -7.97 13.74 9.41
C GLY A 277 -8.85 13.27 8.25
N LEU A 278 -9.67 12.23 8.45
CA LEU A 278 -10.58 11.74 7.40
C LEU A 278 -11.64 12.78 7.05
N GLY A 279 -11.97 13.66 7.99
CA GLY A 279 -12.85 14.82 7.78
C GLY A 279 -12.18 16.01 7.08
N GLN A 280 -10.90 15.91 6.69
CA GLN A 280 -10.26 16.94 5.86
C GLN A 280 -10.67 16.77 4.39
N GLY A 281 -10.68 17.87 3.65
CA GLY A 281 -11.13 17.86 2.25
C GLY A 281 -12.48 18.55 2.06
N PRO A 282 -13.07 18.40 0.86
CA PRO A 282 -14.39 18.93 0.59
C PRO A 282 -15.41 18.26 1.50
N ARG A 283 -16.21 19.05 2.21
CA ARG A 283 -17.33 18.52 2.97
C ARG A 283 -18.42 18.19 1.97
N GLY A 284 -18.56 16.90 1.66
CA GLY A 284 -19.62 16.42 0.79
C GLY A 284 -20.97 17.04 1.18
N ILE A 285 -21.73 17.48 0.18
CA ILE A 285 -23.09 18.00 0.36
C ILE A 285 -23.93 16.95 1.12
N VAL A 286 -23.70 15.68 0.77
CA VAL A 286 -24.07 14.50 1.56
C VAL A 286 -22.82 14.01 2.29
N PRO A 287 -22.87 13.88 3.63
CA PRO A 287 -21.73 13.37 4.38
C PRO A 287 -21.47 11.90 4.01
N VAL A 288 -20.21 11.59 3.70
CA VAL A 288 -19.78 10.19 3.62
C VAL A 288 -19.89 9.59 5.02
N PRO A 289 -20.53 8.42 5.19
CA PRO A 289 -20.63 7.78 6.49
C PRO A 289 -19.26 7.67 7.14
N ALA A 290 -19.11 8.24 8.33
CA ALA A 290 -17.88 8.11 9.08
C ALA A 290 -17.64 6.62 9.36
N VAL A 291 -16.43 6.14 9.09
CA VAL A 291 -16.05 4.80 9.54
C VAL A 291 -15.89 4.88 11.06
N GLU A 292 -16.86 4.33 11.77
CA GLU A 292 -16.83 4.30 13.22
C GLU A 292 -15.79 3.30 13.75
N GLY A 293 -15.37 3.53 15.00
CA GLY A 293 -14.47 2.64 15.70
C GLY A 293 -13.03 2.73 15.20
N ARG A 294 -12.36 1.57 15.17
CA ARG A 294 -10.90 1.48 15.07
C ARG A 294 -10.35 1.90 13.69
N ASP A 295 -11.14 1.70 12.65
CA ASP A 295 -10.75 2.04 11.27
C ASP A 295 -10.96 3.53 10.94
N GLY A 296 -11.70 4.26 11.80
CA GLY A 296 -11.81 5.72 11.72
C GLY A 296 -10.53 6.44 12.15
N ASP A 297 -10.52 7.77 12.06
CA ASP A 297 -9.40 8.57 12.55
C ASP A 297 -9.42 8.77 14.07
N GLY A 298 -10.51 8.48 14.77
CA GLY A 298 -10.63 8.70 16.21
C GLY A 298 -10.33 10.15 16.63
N GLY A 299 -10.59 11.12 15.75
CA GLY A 299 -10.26 12.53 15.98
C GLY A 299 -8.77 12.88 15.84
N ARG A 300 -7.93 11.95 15.38
CA ARG A 300 -6.50 12.20 15.12
C ARG A 300 -6.33 13.19 13.96
N SER A 301 -5.55 14.24 14.18
CA SER A 301 -5.18 15.22 13.15
C SER A 301 -3.79 14.97 12.58
N LEU A 302 -3.54 15.39 11.33
CA LEU A 302 -2.23 15.36 10.70
C LEU A 302 -1.85 16.75 10.18
N SER A 303 -0.55 17.07 10.22
CA SER A 303 -0.01 18.31 9.67
C SER A 303 1.48 18.12 9.38
N ILE A 304 1.81 17.63 8.19
CA ILE A 304 3.19 17.43 7.74
C ILE A 304 3.46 18.37 6.57
N GLU A 305 4.54 19.17 6.66
CA GLU A 305 5.03 19.94 5.51
C GLU A 305 6.02 19.07 4.72
N PRO A 306 5.69 18.67 3.46
CA PRO A 306 6.62 17.93 2.63
C PRO A 306 7.90 18.72 2.41
N ARG A 307 9.05 18.04 2.47
CA ARG A 307 10.35 18.69 2.34
C ARG A 307 10.48 19.34 0.96
N ARG A 308 10.67 20.66 0.93
CA ARG A 308 10.88 21.43 -0.32
C ARG A 308 12.17 20.98 -1.00
N ALA A 309 12.23 21.10 -2.33
CA ALA A 309 13.51 21.04 -3.04
C ALA A 309 14.49 22.07 -2.45
N SER A 310 15.79 21.74 -2.48
CA SER A 310 16.85 22.66 -2.08
C SER A 310 16.71 24.01 -2.79
N GLU A 311 16.93 25.10 -2.06
CA GLU A 311 16.79 26.48 -2.55
C GLU A 311 17.43 26.67 -3.95
N GLY A 312 16.69 27.31 -4.86
CA GLY A 312 17.12 27.60 -6.23
C GLY A 312 16.91 26.49 -7.27
N ARG A 313 16.34 25.32 -6.89
CA ARG A 313 16.03 24.22 -7.82
C ARG A 313 14.56 23.80 -7.87
N GLY A 314 13.69 24.53 -7.19
CA GLY A 314 12.25 24.24 -7.18
C GLY A 314 11.64 24.38 -8.57
N LEU A 315 10.84 23.38 -8.99
CA LEU A 315 10.05 23.47 -10.22
C LEU A 315 8.69 24.11 -9.98
N VAL A 316 8.36 24.34 -8.70
CA VAL A 316 7.12 24.93 -8.21
C VAL A 316 7.45 26.27 -7.57
N ASP A 317 6.62 27.27 -7.85
CA ASP A 317 6.77 28.61 -7.34
C ASP A 317 6.71 28.65 -5.80
N ALA A 318 7.50 29.53 -5.20
CA ALA A 318 7.75 29.56 -3.76
C ALA A 318 6.53 29.99 -2.92
N ASP A 319 5.56 30.64 -3.55
CA ASP A 319 4.32 31.13 -2.95
C ASP A 319 3.26 30.03 -2.78
N VAL A 320 3.42 28.90 -3.48
CA VAL A 320 2.57 27.71 -3.34
C VAL A 320 3.08 26.84 -2.19
N ALA A 321 2.37 26.88 -1.06
CA ALA A 321 2.65 26.00 0.08
C ALA A 321 1.78 24.74 0.04
N LEU A 322 2.37 23.62 0.47
CA LEU A 322 1.73 22.31 0.49
C LEU A 322 1.85 21.71 1.88
N ARG A 323 0.75 21.14 2.39
CA ARG A 323 0.72 20.48 3.69
C ARG A 323 -0.14 19.24 3.64
N VAL A 324 0.37 18.11 4.10
CA VAL A 324 -0.42 16.89 4.27
C VAL A 324 -1.21 17.01 5.57
N VAL A 325 -2.54 17.03 5.46
CA VAL A 325 -3.47 17.28 6.57
C VAL A 325 -4.34 16.07 6.91
N GLY A 326 -4.36 15.06 6.05
CA GLY A 326 -5.08 13.81 6.26
C GLY A 326 -4.36 12.63 5.62
N TYR A 327 -4.63 11.43 6.13
CA TYR A 327 -4.06 10.18 5.66
C TYR A 327 -5.06 9.05 5.90
N ALA A 328 -5.31 8.26 4.85
CA ALA A 328 -6.09 7.04 4.91
C ALA A 328 -5.19 5.87 4.48
N PRO A 329 -4.86 4.91 5.37
CA PRO A 329 -3.89 3.86 5.08
C PRO A 329 -4.37 2.86 4.02
N TYR A 330 -5.69 2.67 3.93
CA TYR A 330 -6.34 1.78 2.98
C TYR A 330 -7.72 2.34 2.64
N ALA A 331 -7.83 2.98 1.49
CA ALA A 331 -9.05 3.62 1.03
C ALA A 331 -9.27 3.42 -0.47
N VAL A 332 -10.51 3.62 -0.89
CA VAL A 332 -10.89 3.74 -2.30
C VAL A 332 -11.29 5.19 -2.54
N PRO A 333 -10.86 5.83 -3.65
CA PRO A 333 -11.36 7.15 -4.00
C PRO A 333 -12.87 7.08 -4.21
N GLU A 334 -13.60 7.89 -3.47
CA GLU A 334 -15.04 8.03 -3.60
C GLU A 334 -15.36 9.43 -4.13
N PRO A 335 -16.01 9.54 -5.30
CA PRO A 335 -16.44 10.83 -5.80
C PRO A 335 -17.54 11.38 -4.89
N VAL A 336 -17.42 12.65 -4.51
CA VAL A 336 -18.40 13.36 -3.70
C VAL A 336 -18.72 14.70 -4.31
N TRP A 337 -19.98 15.09 -4.24
CA TRP A 337 -20.37 16.46 -4.55
C TRP A 337 -20.12 17.34 -3.34
N ALA A 338 -19.40 18.44 -3.53
CA ALA A 338 -19.17 19.46 -2.52
C ALA A 338 -19.43 20.85 -3.13
N GLU A 339 -19.46 21.89 -2.30
CA GLU A 339 -19.49 23.26 -2.83
C GLU A 339 -18.19 23.55 -3.59
N ALA A 340 -18.28 24.20 -4.75
CA ALA A 340 -17.16 24.40 -5.67
C ALA A 340 -15.95 25.08 -5.00
N GLY A 341 -16.20 26.02 -4.09
CA GLY A 341 -15.16 26.68 -3.30
C GLY A 341 -14.36 25.72 -2.42
N GLN A 342 -14.96 24.63 -1.94
CA GLN A 342 -14.27 23.61 -1.13
C GLN A 342 -13.45 22.63 -1.95
N VAL A 343 -13.79 22.45 -3.23
CA VAL A 343 -13.03 21.60 -4.17
C VAL A 343 -11.89 22.41 -4.82
N GLY A 344 -11.84 23.72 -4.61
CA GLY A 344 -10.87 24.60 -5.25
C GLY A 344 -11.13 24.79 -6.74
N VAL A 345 -12.39 24.66 -7.17
CA VAL A 345 -12.79 24.90 -8.57
C VAL A 345 -13.52 26.24 -8.63
N ALA A 346 -13.08 27.13 -9.52
CA ALA A 346 -13.72 28.43 -9.71
C ALA A 346 -15.14 28.28 -10.30
N GLY A 347 -15.39 27.26 -11.12
CA GLY A 347 -16.71 26.90 -11.64
C GLY A 347 -17.41 25.85 -10.78
N GLY A 348 -18.75 25.90 -10.76
CA GLY A 348 -19.59 24.85 -10.22
C GLY A 348 -20.90 24.81 -10.99
N GLU A 349 -21.60 23.70 -10.91
CA GLU A 349 -22.92 23.55 -11.51
C GLU A 349 -23.97 23.40 -10.42
N PRO A 350 -25.23 23.75 -10.71
CA PRO A 350 -26.32 23.44 -9.82
C PRO A 350 -26.35 21.96 -9.48
N ALA A 351 -26.64 21.63 -8.23
CA ALA A 351 -26.96 20.29 -7.82
C ALA A 351 -28.09 20.27 -6.79
N ARG A 352 -28.81 19.16 -6.72
CA ARG A 352 -29.93 18.96 -5.82
C ARG A 352 -29.69 17.73 -4.95
N VAL A 353 -29.85 17.91 -3.63
CA VAL A 353 -29.92 16.77 -2.71
C VAL A 353 -31.32 16.18 -2.76
N LEU A 354 -31.43 14.88 -2.94
CA LEU A 354 -32.67 14.13 -2.74
C LEU A 354 -32.46 13.15 -1.59
N GLU A 355 -33.47 12.99 -0.74
CA GLU A 355 -33.43 12.08 0.39
C GLU A 355 -34.47 10.98 0.18
N MET A 356 -34.01 9.75 0.06
CA MET A 356 -34.88 8.58 -0.05
C MET A 356 -35.25 8.13 1.36
N LEU A 357 -36.55 8.11 1.64
CA LEU A 357 -37.12 7.68 2.91
C LEU A 357 -37.59 6.23 2.74
N VAL A 358 -36.91 5.29 3.39
CA VAL A 358 -37.22 3.85 3.29
C VAL A 358 -37.88 3.37 4.58
N TYR A 359 -39.12 2.90 4.48
CA TYR A 359 -39.91 2.39 5.59
C TYR A 359 -39.81 0.86 5.70
N GLY A 360 -39.79 0.32 6.92
CA GLY A 360 -39.88 -1.12 7.16
C GLY A 360 -38.57 -1.92 7.08
N VAL A 361 -37.40 -1.27 7.04
CA VAL A 361 -36.10 -1.95 7.10
C VAL A 361 -35.60 -1.99 8.55
N GLU A 362 -35.70 -3.15 9.21
CA GLU A 362 -35.36 -3.37 10.63
C GLU A 362 -33.86 -3.24 11.02
N ARG A 363 -32.99 -2.70 10.16
CA ARG A 363 -31.56 -2.60 10.51
C ARG A 363 -31.28 -1.40 11.40
N GLY A 364 -31.47 -1.57 12.71
CA GLY A 364 -30.93 -0.69 13.75
C GLY A 364 -31.53 0.71 13.87
N ALA A 365 -32.45 1.09 12.98
CA ALA A 365 -33.26 2.29 13.15
C ALA A 365 -34.23 2.10 14.32
N ARG A 366 -34.49 3.16 15.09
CA ARG A 366 -35.56 3.15 16.09
C ARG A 366 -36.87 2.80 15.40
N VAL A 367 -37.59 1.81 15.91
CA VAL A 367 -38.89 1.38 15.38
C VAL A 367 -39.78 2.62 15.19
N GLY A 368 -40.09 2.96 13.94
CA GLY A 368 -40.91 4.11 13.57
C GLY A 368 -40.19 5.23 12.79
N GLU A 369 -38.86 5.25 12.73
CA GLU A 369 -38.11 6.22 11.91
C GLU A 369 -37.70 5.59 10.55
N PRO A 370 -37.99 6.24 9.40
CA PRO A 370 -37.55 5.74 8.11
C PRO A 370 -36.02 5.83 7.99
N GLY A 371 -35.40 4.84 7.35
CA GLY A 371 -34.01 4.94 6.93
C GLY A 371 -33.88 6.05 5.88
N VAL A 372 -32.98 7.00 6.10
CA VAL A 372 -32.75 8.12 5.17
C VAL A 372 -31.45 7.86 4.40
N SER A 373 -31.53 7.84 3.07
CA SER A 373 -30.37 7.80 2.18
C SER A 373 -30.39 9.02 1.27
N SER A 374 -29.35 9.84 1.31
CA SER A 374 -29.25 11.04 0.49
C SER A 374 -28.44 10.78 -0.78
N VAL A 375 -28.88 11.37 -1.90
CA VAL A 375 -28.16 11.39 -3.18
C VAL A 375 -28.07 12.82 -3.69
N VAL A 376 -27.03 13.14 -4.46
CA VAL A 376 -26.92 14.43 -5.14
C VAL A 376 -27.06 14.20 -6.64
N LEU A 377 -27.97 14.95 -7.26
CA LEU A 377 -28.19 14.93 -8.70
C LEU A 377 -27.78 16.26 -9.33
N ALA A 378 -27.04 16.21 -10.42
CA ALA A 378 -26.57 17.38 -11.17
C ALA A 378 -27.35 17.50 -12.49
N PRO A 379 -28.37 18.37 -12.58
CA PRO A 379 -29.26 18.48 -13.74
C PRO A 379 -28.53 18.78 -15.07
N GLY A 380 -27.40 19.50 -15.01
CA GLY A 380 -26.58 19.85 -16.16
C GLY A 380 -25.80 18.67 -16.76
N ARG A 381 -25.73 17.53 -16.05
CA ARG A 381 -25.03 16.32 -16.50
C ARG A 381 -25.99 15.16 -16.64
N PRO A 382 -26.42 14.81 -17.87
CA PRO A 382 -27.33 13.71 -18.14
C PRO A 382 -27.02 12.38 -17.44
N ALA A 383 -25.74 12.04 -17.23
CA ALA A 383 -25.35 10.83 -16.50
C ALA A 383 -25.52 10.92 -14.98
N GLU A 384 -25.45 12.14 -14.42
CA GLU A 384 -25.44 12.40 -12.97
C GLU A 384 -26.74 13.06 -12.49
N ARG A 385 -27.66 13.36 -13.42
CA ARG A 385 -29.01 13.84 -13.11
C ARG A 385 -29.99 12.71 -12.76
N VAL A 386 -29.52 11.46 -12.81
CA VAL A 386 -30.34 10.26 -12.58
C VAL A 386 -29.67 9.35 -11.56
N LEU A 387 -30.44 8.85 -10.61
CA LEU A 387 -30.12 7.71 -9.75
C LEU A 387 -30.91 6.49 -10.21
N THR A 388 -30.27 5.33 -10.34
CA THR A 388 -30.93 4.03 -10.51
C THR A 388 -30.60 3.09 -9.36
N ILE A 389 -31.60 2.38 -8.84
CA ILE A 389 -31.48 1.43 -7.71
C ILE A 389 -32.07 0.07 -8.12
N GLY A 390 -31.47 -1.02 -7.63
CA GLY A 390 -32.02 -2.38 -7.78
C GLY A 390 -32.02 -2.85 -9.24
N GLN A 391 -30.85 -2.90 -9.90
CA GLN A 391 -30.76 -3.29 -11.32
C GLN A 391 -31.78 -2.59 -12.24
N ASP A 392 -32.04 -1.30 -11.97
CA ASP A 392 -32.99 -0.44 -12.68
C ASP A 392 -34.47 -0.53 -12.29
N ASP A 393 -34.82 -1.21 -11.20
CA ASP A 393 -36.19 -1.29 -10.68
C ASP A 393 -36.77 0.08 -10.28
N LEU A 394 -35.90 0.98 -9.79
CA LEU A 394 -36.24 2.35 -9.41
C LEU A 394 -35.32 3.33 -10.14
N SER A 395 -35.90 4.40 -10.66
CA SER A 395 -35.16 5.56 -11.15
C SER A 395 -35.68 6.86 -10.57
N VAL A 396 -34.76 7.72 -10.15
CA VAL A 396 -35.04 9.09 -9.72
C VAL A 396 -34.25 10.05 -10.61
N GLU A 397 -34.92 10.95 -11.30
CA GLU A 397 -34.32 11.93 -12.21
C GLU A 397 -34.64 13.35 -11.76
N TYR A 398 -33.65 14.26 -11.85
CA TYR A 398 -33.83 15.69 -11.57
C TYR A 398 -33.33 16.54 -12.74
N THR A 399 -34.21 17.29 -13.40
CA THR A 399 -33.89 18.21 -14.50
C THR A 399 -34.10 19.67 -14.10
N GLU A 400 -33.55 20.59 -14.88
CA GLU A 400 -33.90 22.02 -14.80
C GLU A 400 -34.25 22.52 -16.20
N GLY A 401 -35.39 23.21 -16.32
CA GLY A 401 -35.86 23.77 -17.58
C GLY A 401 -36.36 22.74 -18.59
N MET A 402 -36.92 21.60 -18.15
CA MET A 402 -37.61 20.70 -19.09
C MET A 402 -38.74 21.45 -19.79
N SER A 403 -38.85 21.32 -21.11
CA SER A 403 -39.93 21.97 -21.86
C SER A 403 -41.30 21.45 -21.42
N ASP A 404 -42.32 22.31 -21.47
CA ASP A 404 -43.68 21.90 -21.11
C ASP A 404 -44.21 20.82 -22.05
N GLU A 405 -43.87 20.86 -23.34
CA GLU A 405 -44.18 19.80 -24.29
C GLU A 405 -43.62 18.44 -23.81
N ARG A 406 -42.36 18.43 -23.35
CA ARG A 406 -41.74 17.23 -22.83
C ARG A 406 -42.38 16.79 -21.52
N TRP A 407 -42.68 17.70 -20.61
CA TRP A 407 -43.35 17.36 -19.35
C TRP A 407 -44.73 16.75 -19.58
N GLU A 408 -45.55 17.36 -20.46
CA GLU A 408 -46.86 16.82 -20.86
C GLU A 408 -46.75 15.44 -21.50
N LEU A 409 -45.70 15.21 -22.28
CA LEU A 409 -45.43 13.88 -22.81
C LEU A 409 -45.18 12.87 -21.69
N LEU A 410 -44.38 13.22 -20.69
CA LEU A 410 -44.11 12.33 -19.56
C LEU A 410 -45.33 12.12 -18.66
N ARG A 411 -46.27 13.06 -18.61
CA ARG A 411 -47.58 12.92 -17.94
C ARG A 411 -48.53 12.00 -18.69
N THR A 412 -48.27 11.70 -19.96
CA THR A 412 -49.22 10.94 -20.77
C THR A 412 -49.37 9.51 -20.23
N ALA A 413 -50.61 9.09 -19.97
CA ALA A 413 -50.89 7.73 -19.54
C ALA A 413 -50.65 6.75 -20.70
N ILE A 414 -50.07 5.58 -20.40
CA ILE A 414 -49.93 4.51 -21.40
C ILE A 414 -51.29 3.80 -21.50
N PRO A 415 -51.90 3.69 -22.69
CA PRO A 415 -53.19 3.04 -22.86
C PRO A 415 -53.21 1.63 -22.26
N GLY A 416 -54.32 1.24 -21.64
CA GLY A 416 -54.50 -0.09 -21.05
C GLY A 416 -53.51 -0.44 -19.92
N GLY A 417 -52.75 0.52 -19.40
CA GLY A 417 -51.72 0.25 -18.39
C GLY A 417 -50.52 -0.52 -18.94
N GLY A 418 -50.20 -0.36 -20.23
CA GLY A 418 -49.01 -0.95 -20.83
C GLY A 418 -47.71 -0.54 -20.11
N LEU A 419 -46.68 -1.40 -20.19
CA LEU A 419 -45.36 -1.13 -19.60
C LEU A 419 -44.49 -0.21 -20.47
N HIS A 420 -44.79 -0.10 -21.76
CA HIS A 420 -44.04 0.74 -22.69
C HIS A 420 -45.03 1.52 -23.54
N GLY A 421 -44.75 2.79 -23.76
CA GLY A 421 -45.57 3.68 -24.57
C GLY A 421 -44.77 4.33 -25.69
N LEU A 422 -45.35 4.40 -26.89
CA LEU A 422 -44.89 5.29 -27.95
C LEU A 422 -45.88 6.42 -28.15
N VAL A 423 -45.38 7.65 -28.08
CA VAL A 423 -46.11 8.85 -28.50
C VAL A 423 -45.63 9.18 -29.90
N VAL A 424 -46.55 9.20 -30.86
CA VAL A 424 -46.25 9.47 -32.27
C VAL A 424 -47.00 10.72 -32.69
N GLU A 425 -46.27 11.71 -33.20
CA GLU A 425 -46.82 12.95 -33.74
C GLU A 425 -46.35 13.17 -35.17
N ILE A 426 -47.29 13.41 -36.07
CA ILE A 426 -47.04 13.77 -37.46
C ILE A 426 -47.43 15.23 -37.61
N PRO A 427 -46.48 16.15 -37.81
CA PRO A 427 -46.79 17.55 -38.03
C PRO A 427 -47.46 17.76 -39.39
N ASP A 428 -48.26 18.83 -39.50
CA ASP A 428 -49.07 19.20 -40.67
C ASP A 428 -48.25 19.46 -41.97
N GLN A 429 -46.92 19.45 -41.88
CA GLN A 429 -46.00 20.00 -42.89
C GLN A 429 -45.38 18.99 -43.86
N VAL A 430 -45.79 17.72 -43.87
CA VAL A 430 -45.11 16.70 -44.71
C VAL A 430 -45.64 16.65 -46.16
N GLY A 431 -46.56 17.54 -46.54
CA GLY A 431 -47.03 17.66 -47.93
C GLY A 431 -47.92 16.49 -48.38
N VAL A 432 -48.54 15.78 -47.44
CA VAL A 432 -49.31 14.55 -47.73
C VAL A 432 -50.80 14.63 -47.39
N GLY A 433 -51.33 15.81 -47.06
CA GLY A 433 -52.79 16.07 -47.08
C GLY A 433 -53.59 15.63 -45.85
N GLY A 434 -52.96 15.13 -44.78
CA GLY A 434 -53.59 14.85 -43.50
C GLY A 434 -53.16 15.87 -42.44
N GLY A 435 -54.10 16.45 -41.70
CA GLY A 435 -53.82 17.39 -40.60
C GLY A 435 -52.91 16.79 -39.51
N PRO A 436 -52.44 17.58 -38.53
CA PRO A 436 -51.54 17.08 -37.51
C PRO A 436 -52.18 15.95 -36.69
N VAL A 437 -51.50 14.80 -36.61
CA VAL A 437 -51.97 13.62 -35.86
C VAL A 437 -51.05 13.37 -34.68
N ARG A 438 -51.58 13.36 -33.45
CA ARG A 438 -50.88 12.88 -32.25
C ARG A 438 -51.62 11.68 -31.67
N SER A 439 -50.91 10.57 -31.48
CA SER A 439 -51.47 9.34 -30.93
C SER A 439 -50.52 8.69 -29.93
N VAL A 440 -51.07 7.96 -28.96
CA VAL A 440 -50.30 7.24 -27.94
C VAL A 440 -50.68 5.78 -27.98
N HIS A 441 -49.67 4.93 -28.04
CA HIS A 441 -49.84 3.48 -28.19
C HIS A 441 -49.10 2.78 -27.06
N ALA A 442 -49.77 1.82 -26.44
CA ALA A 442 -49.07 0.80 -25.64
C ALA A 442 -48.36 -0.14 -26.60
N VAL A 443 -47.10 -0.44 -26.33
CA VAL A 443 -46.26 -1.24 -27.23
C VAL A 443 -45.52 -2.35 -26.51
N GLU A 444 -45.21 -3.39 -27.26
CA GLU A 444 -44.27 -4.46 -26.95
C GLU A 444 -43.34 -4.68 -28.16
N ALA A 445 -42.25 -5.41 -28.01
CA ALA A 445 -41.42 -5.79 -29.15
C ALA A 445 -42.26 -6.58 -30.18
N GLY A 446 -42.14 -6.21 -31.45
CA GLY A 446 -42.95 -6.72 -32.57
C GLY A 446 -44.25 -5.94 -32.83
N THR A 447 -44.61 -4.96 -32.00
CA THR A 447 -45.83 -4.15 -32.21
C THR A 447 -45.72 -3.35 -33.50
N ARG A 448 -46.76 -3.43 -34.35
CA ARG A 448 -46.87 -2.68 -35.60
C ARG A 448 -47.99 -1.65 -35.51
N LEU A 449 -47.68 -0.41 -35.86
CA LEU A 449 -48.58 0.73 -35.79
C LEU A 449 -48.70 1.39 -37.17
N ARG A 450 -49.88 1.87 -37.52
CA ARG A 450 -50.12 2.72 -38.69
C ARG A 450 -50.68 4.05 -38.21
N VAL A 451 -50.01 5.16 -38.50
CA VAL A 451 -50.36 6.48 -37.97
C VAL A 451 -50.44 7.50 -39.12
N GLY A 452 -51.54 8.25 -39.18
CA GLY A 452 -51.81 9.27 -40.21
C GLY A 452 -52.48 8.71 -41.48
N ASP A 453 -52.85 9.61 -42.39
CA ASP A 453 -53.31 9.31 -43.75
C ASP A 453 -52.63 10.27 -44.76
N PRO A 454 -51.75 9.77 -45.65
CA PRO A 454 -51.30 8.38 -45.76
C PRO A 454 -50.44 7.94 -44.57
N ALA A 455 -50.57 6.66 -44.23
CA ALA A 455 -50.04 6.12 -42.99
C ALA A 455 -48.52 5.92 -42.98
N TRP A 456 -47.88 6.40 -41.93
CA TRP A 456 -46.56 5.94 -41.50
C TRP A 456 -46.69 4.58 -40.85
N GLU A 457 -45.81 3.64 -41.19
CA GLU A 457 -45.76 2.34 -40.53
C GLU A 457 -44.59 2.31 -39.54
N LEU A 458 -44.88 1.96 -38.29
CA LEU A 458 -43.88 1.83 -37.24
C LEU A 458 -43.89 0.39 -36.72
N GLU A 459 -42.71 -0.22 -36.59
CA GLU A 459 -42.52 -1.54 -35.97
C GLU A 459 -41.54 -1.41 -34.81
N VAL A 460 -41.97 -1.75 -33.60
CA VAL A 460 -41.08 -1.75 -32.42
C VAL A 460 -40.18 -2.98 -32.51
N VAL A 461 -38.94 -2.79 -32.95
CA VAL A 461 -37.97 -3.88 -33.15
C VAL A 461 -37.53 -4.43 -31.80
N SER A 462 -37.15 -3.56 -30.87
CA SER A 462 -36.72 -3.96 -29.53
C SER A 462 -36.93 -2.86 -28.49
N LEU A 463 -37.00 -3.28 -27.23
CA LEU A 463 -37.13 -2.42 -26.06
C LEU A 463 -36.03 -2.82 -25.08
N HIS A 464 -35.25 -1.84 -24.63
CA HIS A 464 -34.15 -2.10 -23.69
C HIS A 464 -34.22 -1.13 -22.50
N ALA A 465 -34.05 -1.66 -21.29
CA ALA A 465 -33.98 -0.86 -20.06
C ALA A 465 -32.74 0.05 -20.01
N ARG A 466 -31.68 -0.37 -20.70
CA ARG A 466 -30.44 0.36 -20.97
C ARG A 466 -30.08 0.28 -22.45
N PRO A 467 -29.36 1.25 -23.01
CA PRO A 467 -28.97 1.20 -24.40
C PRO A 467 -28.04 0.00 -24.64
N PRO A 468 -28.23 -0.78 -25.72
CA PRO A 468 -27.34 -1.90 -26.03
C PRO A 468 -25.92 -1.45 -26.43
N LEU A 469 -25.76 -0.17 -26.75
CA LEU A 469 -24.48 0.49 -27.00
C LEU A 469 -24.34 1.70 -26.06
N PRO A 470 -23.17 1.93 -25.44
CA PRO A 470 -22.96 3.11 -24.60
C PRO A 470 -23.16 4.39 -25.43
N ILE A 471 -23.83 5.37 -24.85
CA ILE A 471 -23.93 6.70 -25.46
C ILE A 471 -22.54 7.32 -25.38
N VAL A 472 -21.94 7.62 -26.52
CA VAL A 472 -20.59 8.23 -26.61
C VAL A 472 -20.63 9.72 -26.91
N THR A 473 -21.81 10.26 -27.22
CA THR A 473 -22.04 11.67 -27.51
C THR A 473 -21.55 12.53 -26.34
N GLU A 474 -20.74 13.54 -26.66
CA GLU A 474 -20.23 14.48 -25.65
C GLU A 474 -21.40 15.17 -24.92
N GLY A 475 -21.26 15.35 -23.60
CA GLY A 475 -22.33 15.81 -22.73
C GLY A 475 -23.34 14.74 -22.29
N TYR A 476 -23.53 13.67 -23.07
CA TYR A 476 -24.49 12.58 -22.77
C TYR A 476 -23.79 11.25 -22.49
N ARG A 477 -22.46 11.25 -22.43
CA ARG A 477 -21.67 10.03 -22.30
C ARG A 477 -22.12 9.23 -21.08
N ASP A 478 -22.37 7.94 -21.28
CA ASP A 478 -22.81 6.99 -20.25
C ASP A 478 -24.12 7.36 -19.55
N ALA A 479 -24.93 8.26 -20.12
CA ALA A 479 -26.20 8.64 -19.55
C ALA A 479 -27.17 7.44 -19.51
N PRO A 480 -27.72 7.09 -18.34
CA PRO A 480 -28.63 5.94 -18.23
C PRO A 480 -29.99 6.31 -18.81
N SER A 481 -30.44 5.60 -19.85
CA SER A 481 -31.77 5.77 -20.45
C SER A 481 -32.30 4.46 -20.99
N ALA A 482 -33.60 4.18 -20.84
CA ALA A 482 -34.21 3.15 -21.68
C ALA A 482 -34.25 3.63 -23.14
N VAL A 483 -34.29 2.68 -24.07
CA VAL A 483 -34.37 2.95 -25.50
C VAL A 483 -35.36 2.00 -26.16
N ALA A 484 -36.18 2.54 -27.05
CA ALA A 484 -36.97 1.78 -28.01
C ALA A 484 -36.30 1.88 -29.39
N VAL A 485 -36.06 0.75 -30.03
CA VAL A 485 -35.64 0.70 -31.43
C VAL A 485 -36.88 0.53 -32.28
N VAL A 486 -37.23 1.54 -33.06
CA VAL A 486 -38.47 1.59 -33.83
C VAL A 486 -38.12 1.69 -35.30
N ARG A 487 -38.47 0.66 -36.08
CA ARG A 487 -38.37 0.70 -37.53
C ARG A 487 -39.48 1.58 -38.08
N VAL A 488 -39.13 2.60 -38.85
CA VAL A 488 -40.06 3.56 -39.42
C VAL A 488 -40.05 3.42 -40.94
N THR A 489 -41.22 3.19 -41.51
CA THR A 489 -41.46 3.15 -42.96
C THR A 489 -42.32 4.36 -43.34
N PRO A 490 -41.74 5.34 -44.06
CA PRO A 490 -42.48 6.50 -44.55
C PRO A 490 -43.57 6.12 -45.57
N PRO A 491 -44.67 6.87 -45.68
CA PRO A 491 -45.69 6.62 -46.69
C PRO A 491 -45.13 6.77 -48.11
N ALA A 492 -45.68 6.02 -49.06
CA ALA A 492 -45.24 6.06 -50.44
C ALA A 492 -45.35 7.49 -51.01
N GLY A 493 -44.23 8.01 -51.53
CA GLY A 493 -44.16 9.37 -52.07
C GLY A 493 -43.78 10.46 -51.05
N ALA A 494 -43.62 10.12 -49.76
CA ALA A 494 -43.12 11.07 -48.76
C ALA A 494 -41.74 11.59 -49.17
N ARG A 495 -41.63 12.91 -49.36
CA ARG A 495 -40.35 13.59 -49.54
C ARG A 495 -39.89 14.08 -48.18
N VAL A 496 -38.87 13.43 -47.63
CA VAL A 496 -38.24 13.87 -46.41
C VAL A 496 -37.07 14.78 -46.76
N ALA A 497 -36.95 15.91 -46.07
CA ALA A 497 -35.79 16.78 -46.22
C ALA A 497 -34.51 15.98 -45.91
N GLY A 498 -33.62 15.83 -46.90
CA GLY A 498 -32.35 15.10 -46.73
C GLY A 498 -32.20 13.77 -47.50
N GLY A 499 -33.18 13.35 -48.31
CA GLY A 499 -33.01 12.23 -49.25
C GLY A 499 -34.26 11.35 -49.42
N PRO A 500 -34.19 10.27 -50.24
CA PRO A 500 -35.29 9.34 -50.39
C PRO A 500 -35.67 8.70 -49.04
N ALA A 501 -36.97 8.60 -48.80
CA ALA A 501 -37.57 8.15 -47.55
C ALA A 501 -37.52 6.61 -47.42
N GLY A 502 -36.31 6.04 -47.56
CA GLY A 502 -36.08 4.63 -47.27
C GLY A 502 -36.41 4.31 -45.81
N ARG A 503 -36.69 3.03 -45.52
CA ARG A 503 -36.90 2.57 -44.15
C ARG A 503 -35.65 2.80 -43.29
N PHE A 504 -35.85 3.07 -42.01
CA PHE A 504 -34.76 3.28 -41.06
C PHE A 504 -35.16 2.81 -39.66
N ASP A 505 -34.18 2.50 -38.82
CA ASP A 505 -34.38 2.18 -37.40
C ASP A 505 -34.10 3.43 -36.57
N ARG A 506 -35.13 3.98 -35.95
CA ARG A 506 -34.99 5.10 -35.02
C ARG A 506 -34.79 4.59 -33.60
N TRP A 507 -33.70 5.01 -32.99
CA TRP A 507 -33.40 4.77 -31.59
C TRP A 507 -33.97 5.92 -30.77
N VAL A 508 -35.01 5.62 -29.99
CA VAL A 508 -35.79 6.61 -29.23
C VAL A 508 -35.51 6.44 -27.74
N TYR A 509 -34.75 7.36 -27.17
CA TYR A 509 -34.36 7.36 -25.77
C TYR A 509 -35.44 7.99 -24.90
N ASP A 510 -35.73 7.35 -23.76
CA ASP A 510 -36.72 7.82 -22.79
C ASP A 510 -36.22 9.01 -21.95
N ARG A 511 -34.93 9.15 -21.61
CA ARG A 511 -34.47 10.26 -20.75
C ARG A 511 -33.73 11.36 -21.48
N VAL A 512 -33.05 11.00 -22.57
CA VAL A 512 -32.18 11.90 -23.33
C VAL A 512 -32.62 11.93 -24.79
N PRO A 513 -33.84 12.40 -25.10
CA PRO A 513 -34.36 12.41 -26.47
C PRO A 513 -33.49 13.22 -27.45
N GLU A 514 -32.60 14.09 -26.94
CA GLU A 514 -31.65 14.89 -27.71
C GLU A 514 -30.61 14.03 -28.44
N VAL A 515 -30.38 12.78 -28.00
CA VAL A 515 -29.46 11.84 -28.66
C VAL A 515 -30.18 10.77 -29.47
N ASN A 516 -31.47 10.96 -29.75
CA ASN A 516 -32.19 10.11 -30.70
C ASN A 516 -31.48 10.11 -32.04
N GLN A 517 -31.35 8.94 -32.66
CA GLN A 517 -30.64 8.77 -33.93
C GLN A 517 -31.41 7.83 -34.85
N GLU A 518 -31.28 8.06 -36.15
CA GLU A 518 -31.77 7.14 -37.17
C GLU A 518 -30.61 6.34 -37.75
N ILE A 519 -30.77 5.03 -37.72
CA ILE A 519 -29.89 4.07 -38.33
C ILE A 519 -30.48 3.67 -39.68
N LEU A 520 -29.79 4.05 -40.75
CA LEU A 520 -30.23 3.76 -42.11
C LEU A 520 -29.80 2.34 -42.51
N ASP A 521 -30.53 1.77 -43.46
CA ASP A 521 -30.13 0.51 -44.09
C ASP A 521 -28.75 0.64 -44.77
N GLY A 522 -27.92 -0.37 -44.54
CA GLY A 522 -26.58 -0.46 -45.11
C GLY A 522 -25.46 -0.11 -44.12
N ALA A 523 -24.22 -0.28 -44.59
CA ALA A 523 -23.03 0.10 -43.86
C ALA A 523 -22.27 1.17 -44.65
N GLY A 524 -21.69 2.13 -43.94
CA GLY A 524 -20.74 3.07 -44.52
C GLY A 524 -19.45 2.37 -44.99
N PRO A 525 -18.55 3.10 -45.68
CA PRO A 525 -17.29 2.55 -46.18
C PRO A 525 -16.38 1.96 -45.09
N ASP A 526 -16.56 2.41 -43.84
CA ASP A 526 -15.84 1.96 -42.65
C ASP A 526 -16.52 0.79 -41.91
N GLY A 527 -17.59 0.24 -42.49
CA GLY A 527 -18.39 -0.84 -41.89
C GLY A 527 -19.31 -0.38 -40.76
N ARG A 528 -19.35 0.92 -40.43
CA ARG A 528 -20.27 1.45 -39.41
C ARG A 528 -21.67 1.63 -40.01
N ALA A 529 -22.69 1.43 -39.17
CA ALA A 529 -24.06 1.72 -39.55
C ALA A 529 -24.19 3.19 -39.99
N LEU A 530 -24.86 3.45 -41.11
CA LEU A 530 -25.13 4.80 -41.57
C LEU A 530 -26.09 5.47 -40.59
N ARG A 531 -25.75 6.68 -40.12
CA ARG A 531 -26.53 7.41 -39.11
C ARG A 531 -26.90 8.80 -39.59
N ARG A 532 -28.07 9.29 -39.16
CA ARG A 532 -28.47 10.70 -39.29
C ARG A 532 -29.34 11.14 -38.13
N ASP A 533 -29.56 12.45 -38.04
CA ASP A 533 -30.49 13.02 -37.08
C ASP A 533 -31.95 12.62 -37.39
N PRO A 534 -32.83 12.55 -36.39
CA PRO A 534 -34.23 12.25 -36.59
C PRO A 534 -34.90 13.22 -37.56
N ILE A 535 -35.62 12.68 -38.55
CA ILE A 535 -36.36 13.50 -39.50
C ILE A 535 -37.57 14.16 -38.84
N ASP A 536 -37.85 15.42 -39.20
CA ASP A 536 -38.95 16.21 -38.62
C ASP A 536 -40.35 15.76 -39.05
N GLY A 537 -40.45 14.98 -40.14
CA GLY A 537 -41.73 14.54 -40.70
C GLY A 537 -42.50 13.55 -39.82
N ILE A 538 -41.86 12.99 -38.81
CA ILE A 538 -42.49 12.20 -37.76
C ILE A 538 -41.72 12.39 -36.47
N ARG A 539 -42.40 12.71 -35.37
CA ARG A 539 -41.82 12.77 -34.04
C ARG A 539 -42.26 11.53 -33.28
N VAL A 540 -41.29 10.79 -32.76
CA VAL A 540 -41.53 9.58 -31.99
C VAL A 540 -40.84 9.75 -30.65
N TRP A 541 -41.60 9.61 -29.56
CA TRP A 541 -41.06 9.58 -28.22
C TRP A 541 -41.42 8.28 -27.54
N TYR A 542 -40.52 7.87 -26.66
CA TYR A 542 -40.64 6.66 -25.89
C TYR A 542 -40.89 7.01 -24.42
N ILE A 543 -41.88 6.33 -23.83
CA ILE A 543 -42.20 6.39 -22.41
C ILE A 543 -41.94 4.99 -21.84
N ASP A 544 -40.97 4.89 -20.96
CA ASP A 544 -40.71 3.67 -20.20
C ASP A 544 -41.59 3.66 -18.93
N GLY A 545 -42.54 2.73 -18.87
CA GLY A 545 -43.40 2.48 -17.70
C GLY A 545 -43.13 1.12 -17.05
N ALA A 546 -42.03 0.44 -17.40
CA ALA A 546 -41.73 -0.90 -16.90
C ALA A 546 -41.19 -0.90 -15.46
N ARG A 547 -40.76 0.26 -14.96
CA ARG A 547 -40.11 0.44 -13.65
C ARG A 547 -40.72 1.60 -12.88
N VAL A 548 -40.39 1.68 -11.59
CA VAL A 548 -40.77 2.84 -10.77
C VAL A 548 -39.93 4.03 -11.20
N GLN A 549 -40.58 5.11 -11.60
CA GLN A 549 -39.90 6.34 -12.01
C GLN A 549 -40.38 7.51 -11.17
N VAL A 550 -39.43 8.28 -10.64
CA VAL A 550 -39.66 9.56 -10.00
C VAL A 550 -38.91 10.60 -10.82
N ARG A 551 -39.62 11.56 -11.41
CA ARG A 551 -39.02 12.66 -12.15
C ARG A 551 -39.33 13.97 -11.45
N LEU A 552 -38.31 14.78 -11.27
CA LEU A 552 -38.39 16.09 -10.68
C LEU A 552 -37.85 17.09 -11.71
N ASP A 553 -38.54 18.19 -11.92
CA ASP A 553 -38.10 19.23 -12.85
C ASP A 553 -38.24 20.58 -12.19
N ARG A 554 -37.18 21.39 -12.24
CA ARG A 554 -37.25 22.79 -11.84
C ARG A 554 -37.72 23.63 -13.02
N ALA A 555 -38.92 24.19 -12.90
CA ALA A 555 -39.45 25.11 -13.89
C ALA A 555 -38.72 26.45 -13.87
N ALA A 556 -38.94 27.27 -14.91
CA ALA A 556 -38.28 28.56 -15.07
C ALA A 556 -38.58 29.57 -13.94
N ASP A 557 -39.74 29.43 -13.29
CA ASP A 557 -40.14 30.23 -12.11
C ASP A 557 -39.43 29.78 -10.81
N GLY A 558 -38.63 28.72 -10.88
CA GLY A 558 -37.88 28.16 -9.77
C GLY A 558 -38.63 27.12 -8.95
N SER A 559 -39.93 26.90 -9.19
CA SER A 559 -40.71 25.84 -8.57
C SER A 559 -40.21 24.46 -9.04
N VAL A 560 -40.36 23.44 -8.21
CA VAL A 560 -40.05 22.05 -8.58
C VAL A 560 -41.34 21.29 -8.74
N ARG A 561 -41.62 20.81 -9.95
CA ARG A 561 -42.72 19.88 -10.23
C ARG A 561 -42.21 18.44 -10.17
N GLY A 562 -43.07 17.53 -9.74
CA GLY A 562 -42.72 16.13 -9.54
C GLY A 562 -43.71 15.19 -10.20
N LEU A 563 -43.22 14.07 -10.71
CA LEU A 563 -43.99 13.05 -11.41
C LEU A 563 -43.56 11.66 -10.90
N VAL A 564 -44.52 10.85 -10.45
CA VAL A 564 -44.30 9.44 -10.10
C VAL A 564 -45.04 8.56 -11.09
N ARG A 565 -44.32 7.64 -11.72
CA ARG A 565 -44.90 6.59 -12.56
C ARG A 565 -44.62 5.24 -11.91
N LEU A 566 -45.71 4.54 -11.57
CA LEU A 566 -45.66 3.15 -11.15
C LEU A 566 -46.02 2.25 -12.33
N PRO A 567 -45.45 1.04 -12.44
CA PRO A 567 -45.80 0.11 -13.50
C PRO A 567 -47.30 -0.12 -13.57
N ARG A 568 -47.84 -0.04 -14.80
CA ARG A 568 -49.27 -0.23 -15.11
C ARG A 568 -50.24 0.77 -14.46
N GLN A 569 -49.75 1.89 -13.91
CA GLN A 569 -50.59 2.94 -13.35
C GLN A 569 -50.46 4.25 -14.15
N ALA A 570 -51.50 5.07 -14.09
CA ALA A 570 -51.41 6.45 -14.55
C ALA A 570 -50.37 7.22 -13.71
N PRO A 571 -49.58 8.12 -14.30
CA PRO A 571 -48.60 8.89 -13.56
C PRO A 571 -49.29 9.86 -12.59
N ARG A 572 -48.72 10.02 -11.41
CA ARG A 572 -49.17 10.97 -10.37
C ARG A 572 -48.26 12.18 -10.39
N GLN A 573 -48.80 13.37 -10.22
CA GLN A 573 -48.04 14.61 -10.27
C GLN A 573 -48.21 15.45 -9.01
N VAL A 574 -47.18 16.23 -8.73
CA VAL A 574 -47.16 17.31 -7.75
C VAL A 574 -46.68 18.56 -8.48
N GLU A 575 -47.54 19.60 -8.60
CA GLU A 575 -47.23 20.80 -9.39
C GLU A 575 -46.16 21.67 -8.74
N ALA A 576 -46.10 21.71 -7.41
CA ALA A 576 -45.11 22.49 -6.66
C ALA A 576 -44.64 21.72 -5.43
N LEU A 577 -43.35 21.41 -5.40
CA LEU A 577 -42.65 20.72 -4.32
C LEU A 577 -41.64 21.69 -3.70
N GLY A 578 -41.94 22.17 -2.49
CA GLY A 578 -41.00 22.97 -1.71
C GLY A 578 -39.84 22.13 -1.16
N GLN A 579 -38.76 22.78 -0.72
CA GLN A 579 -37.70 22.10 0.03
C GLN A 579 -38.27 21.44 1.30
N GLY A 580 -37.91 20.18 1.53
CA GLY A 580 -38.49 19.32 2.56
C GLY A 580 -39.79 18.62 2.15
N GLY A 581 -40.37 19.00 1.01
CA GLY A 581 -41.54 18.36 0.44
C GLY A 581 -41.26 16.91 0.04
N VAL A 582 -42.22 16.03 0.26
CA VAL A 582 -42.13 14.60 -0.02
C VAL A 582 -43.02 14.26 -1.20
N ILE A 583 -42.47 13.56 -2.20
CA ILE A 583 -43.23 12.94 -3.27
C ILE A 583 -43.44 11.46 -2.93
N GLY A 584 -44.71 11.10 -2.73
CA GLY A 584 -45.08 9.74 -2.33
C GLY A 584 -44.93 8.76 -3.48
N VAL A 585 -44.00 7.81 -3.37
CA VAL A 585 -43.84 6.73 -4.36
C VAL A 585 -44.74 5.55 -3.98
N GLY A 586 -44.85 5.28 -2.68
CA GLY A 586 -45.62 4.20 -2.08
C GLY A 586 -44.74 3.30 -1.21
N PRO A 587 -45.28 2.60 -0.19
CA PRO A 587 -44.46 1.74 0.67
C PRO A 587 -43.64 0.73 -0.14
N PRO A 588 -42.34 0.54 0.14
CA PRO A 588 -41.59 1.05 1.30
C PRO A 588 -40.81 2.36 1.06
N LEU A 589 -41.12 3.17 0.03
CA LEU A 589 -40.25 4.27 -0.39
C LEU A 589 -40.99 5.59 -0.61
N ASP A 590 -40.42 6.69 -0.12
CA ASP A 590 -40.73 8.04 -0.56
C ASP A 590 -39.46 8.81 -0.94
N VAL A 591 -39.61 9.91 -1.71
CA VAL A 591 -38.49 10.79 -2.06
C VAL A 591 -38.76 12.19 -1.50
N ARG A 592 -37.85 12.73 -0.70
CA ARG A 592 -37.90 14.07 -0.13
C ARG A 592 -36.94 15.00 -0.86
N LEU A 593 -37.45 16.17 -1.27
CA LEU A 593 -36.66 17.19 -1.94
C LEU A 593 -35.77 17.92 -0.92
N GLY A 594 -34.46 17.72 -1.00
CA GLY A 594 -33.49 18.36 -0.13
C GLY A 594 -33.05 19.74 -0.61
N ARG A 595 -31.97 20.24 -0.01
CA ARG A 595 -31.39 21.56 -0.35
C ARG A 595 -30.83 21.59 -1.78
N ARG A 596 -30.88 22.77 -2.41
CA ARG A 596 -30.12 23.07 -3.64
C ARG A 596 -28.75 23.59 -3.28
N VAL A 597 -27.77 23.28 -4.12
CA VAL A 597 -26.45 23.91 -4.09
C VAL A 597 -26.21 24.54 -5.45
N GLU A 598 -26.08 25.87 -5.48
CA GLU A 598 -25.93 26.66 -6.72
C GLU A 598 -24.66 26.30 -7.50
N ARG A 599 -23.58 26.05 -6.76
CA ARG A 599 -22.23 25.82 -7.29
C ARG A 599 -21.66 24.59 -6.64
N ALA A 600 -22.13 23.42 -7.05
CA ALA A 600 -21.57 22.15 -6.68
C ALA A 600 -20.45 21.76 -7.66
N ALA A 601 -19.45 21.05 -7.16
CA ALA A 601 -18.42 20.43 -7.96
C ALA A 601 -18.12 19.04 -7.39
N GLN A 602 -17.67 18.14 -8.26
CA GLN A 602 -17.19 16.84 -7.82
C GLN A 602 -15.77 16.96 -7.27
N GLY A 603 -15.60 16.57 -6.02
CA GLY A 603 -14.32 16.27 -5.43
C GLY A 603 -14.17 14.76 -5.20
N THR A 604 -13.01 14.39 -4.68
CA THR A 604 -12.72 13.02 -4.25
C THR A 604 -12.41 13.03 -2.77
N VAL A 605 -12.96 12.06 -2.04
CA VAL A 605 -12.58 11.77 -0.65
C VAL A 605 -12.11 10.34 -0.51
N ALA A 606 -11.42 10.06 0.60
CA ALA A 606 -10.95 8.72 0.91
C ALA A 606 -12.01 7.93 1.68
N ARG A 607 -12.63 6.94 1.04
CA ARG A 607 -13.48 5.97 1.74
C ARG A 607 -12.64 4.84 2.31
N VAL A 608 -12.44 4.85 3.63
CA VAL A 608 -11.65 3.82 4.31
C VAL A 608 -12.32 2.46 4.21
N VAL A 609 -11.54 1.45 3.80
CA VAL A 609 -12.00 0.06 3.75
C VAL A 609 -11.86 -0.55 5.15
N PRO A 610 -12.90 -1.21 5.71
CA PRO A 610 -12.81 -1.88 7.01
C PRO A 610 -11.70 -2.95 7.04
N SER A 611 -11.01 -3.09 8.18
CA SER A 611 -9.87 -3.99 8.37
C SER A 611 -10.08 -5.44 7.89
N PRO A 612 -11.24 -6.10 8.12
CA PRO A 612 -11.48 -7.46 7.64
C PRO A 612 -11.55 -7.60 6.11
N SER A 613 -11.82 -6.50 5.41
CA SER A 613 -11.94 -6.45 3.95
C SER A 613 -10.66 -5.99 3.25
N ARG A 614 -9.58 -5.73 4.01
CA ARG A 614 -8.29 -5.30 3.45
C ARG A 614 -7.46 -6.48 2.98
N GLU A 615 -6.74 -6.28 1.89
CA GLU A 615 -5.68 -7.18 1.43
C GLU A 615 -4.49 -7.10 2.43
N PRO A 616 -4.12 -8.21 3.12
CA PRO A 616 -3.09 -8.16 4.16
C PRO A 616 -1.72 -7.67 3.68
N ASP A 617 -1.38 -7.93 2.42
CA ASP A 617 -0.12 -7.54 1.79
C ASP A 617 -0.08 -6.07 1.36
N ALA A 618 -1.22 -5.37 1.31
CA ALA A 618 -1.31 -3.94 1.04
C ALA A 618 -1.34 -3.07 2.31
N VAL A 619 -1.37 -3.67 3.50
CA VAL A 619 -1.39 -2.93 4.78
C VAL A 619 0.02 -2.47 5.17
N GLY A 620 0.18 -1.16 5.37
CA GLY A 620 1.43 -0.55 5.86
C GLY A 620 2.50 -0.25 4.81
N ASN A 621 2.21 -0.45 3.52
CA ASN A 621 3.11 -0.14 2.40
C ASN A 621 2.57 0.94 1.44
N HIS A 622 1.49 1.61 1.85
CA HIS A 622 0.80 2.69 1.15
C HIS A 622 0.11 2.34 -0.18
N ARG A 623 0.14 1.07 -0.65
CA ARG A 623 -0.41 0.70 -1.97
C ARG A 623 -1.87 1.08 -2.20
N ARG A 624 -2.67 1.11 -1.14
CA ARG A 624 -4.08 1.51 -1.16
C ARG A 624 -4.31 2.80 -0.36
N ALA A 625 -3.25 3.53 -0.03
CA ALA A 625 -3.37 4.71 0.79
C ALA A 625 -3.76 5.93 -0.03
N MET A 626 -4.33 6.92 0.65
CA MET A 626 -4.60 8.25 0.11
C MET A 626 -4.11 9.29 1.12
N ILE A 627 -3.67 10.46 0.64
CA ILE A 627 -3.33 11.61 1.49
C ILE A 627 -4.23 12.79 1.16
N ALA A 628 -4.65 13.54 2.18
CA ALA A 628 -5.29 14.84 1.98
C ALA A 628 -4.21 15.91 1.98
N VAL A 629 -4.09 16.65 0.88
CA VAL A 629 -3.08 17.70 0.69
C VAL A 629 -3.80 19.05 0.68
N ARG A 630 -3.47 19.90 1.65
CA ARG A 630 -3.82 21.32 1.62
C ARG A 630 -2.85 22.04 0.68
N VAL A 631 -3.41 22.68 -0.33
CA VAL A 631 -2.71 23.58 -1.24
C VAL A 631 -3.10 25.00 -0.85
N SER A 632 -2.12 25.87 -0.62
CA SER A 632 -2.36 27.26 -0.27
C SER A 632 -1.47 28.20 -1.07
N VAL A 633 -1.99 29.36 -1.44
CA VAL A 633 -1.23 30.42 -2.11
C VAL A 633 -1.04 31.57 -1.11
N THR A 634 0.22 31.93 -0.88
CA THR A 634 0.58 33.06 -0.03
C THR A 634 0.65 34.34 -0.85
N ASP A 635 0.07 35.41 -0.33
CA ASP A 635 0.15 36.73 -0.97
C ASP A 635 1.61 37.24 -0.90
N PRO A 636 2.27 37.55 -2.03
CA PRO A 636 3.65 38.02 -2.05
C PRO A 636 3.90 39.29 -1.23
N GLY A 637 2.89 40.15 -1.10
CA GLY A 637 3.02 41.44 -0.41
C GLY A 637 2.90 41.34 1.11
N THR A 638 2.07 40.42 1.59
CA THR A 638 1.72 40.30 3.02
C THR A 638 2.26 39.03 3.68
N GLY A 639 2.59 38.00 2.89
CA GLY A 639 2.89 36.65 3.37
C GLY A 639 1.67 35.92 3.96
N ALA A 640 0.48 36.51 3.92
CA ALA A 640 -0.74 35.92 4.46
C ALA A 640 -1.30 34.84 3.51
N GLU A 641 -1.96 33.84 4.10
CA GLU A 641 -2.64 32.78 3.34
C GLU A 641 -3.93 33.35 2.72
N GLY A 642 -3.85 33.77 1.46
CA GLY A 642 -4.99 34.38 0.76
C GLY A 642 -6.03 33.37 0.28
N TRP A 643 -5.61 32.12 0.06
CA TRP A 643 -6.47 31.05 -0.44
C TRP A 643 -5.90 29.68 -0.09
N ASN A 644 -6.78 28.72 0.20
CA ASN A 644 -6.42 27.30 0.24
C ASN A 644 -7.56 26.38 -0.20
N THR A 645 -7.19 25.15 -0.57
CA THR A 645 -8.10 24.03 -0.79
C THR A 645 -7.45 22.74 -0.29
N VAL A 646 -8.25 21.70 -0.05
CA VAL A 646 -7.76 20.37 0.33
C VAL A 646 -8.26 19.34 -0.66
N VAL A 647 -7.34 18.56 -1.23
CA VAL A 647 -7.65 17.47 -2.17
C VAL A 647 -7.06 16.15 -1.70
N TRP A 648 -7.81 15.06 -1.93
CA TRP A 648 -7.32 13.72 -1.65
C TRP A 648 -6.59 13.14 -2.87
N VAL A 649 -5.34 12.73 -2.66
CA VAL A 649 -4.45 12.20 -3.71
C VAL A 649 -4.23 10.70 -3.47
N PRO A 650 -4.64 9.83 -4.40
CA PRO A 650 -4.40 8.39 -4.28
C PRO A 650 -2.93 8.04 -4.50
N PHE A 651 -2.48 6.95 -3.88
CA PHE A 651 -1.12 6.46 -4.01
C PHE A 651 -0.90 5.73 -5.34
N ALA A 652 0.15 6.13 -6.05
CA ALA A 652 0.68 5.49 -7.25
C ALA A 652 2.05 4.86 -6.96
N GLU A 653 2.16 3.53 -7.05
CA GLU A 653 3.44 2.83 -6.83
C GLU A 653 4.48 3.22 -7.89
N TYR A 654 4.05 3.30 -9.16
CA TYR A 654 4.87 3.67 -10.32
C TYR A 654 4.26 4.88 -11.02
N PHE A 655 4.38 6.04 -10.38
CA PHE A 655 3.71 7.29 -10.81
C PHE A 655 3.95 7.65 -12.29
N GLU A 656 5.13 7.36 -12.86
CA GLU A 656 5.43 7.63 -14.28
C GLU A 656 4.52 6.88 -15.27
N LEU A 657 3.95 5.74 -14.88
CA LEU A 657 3.04 4.97 -15.73
C LEU A 657 1.58 5.34 -15.54
N SER A 658 1.25 5.98 -14.42
CA SER A 658 -0.13 6.32 -14.06
C SER A 658 -0.29 7.84 -13.89
N PRO A 659 0.10 8.68 -14.87
CA PRO A 659 -0.06 10.12 -14.76
C PRO A 659 -1.55 10.51 -14.63
N GLY A 660 -2.48 9.65 -15.05
CA GLY A 660 -3.91 9.85 -14.85
C GLY A 660 -4.37 9.84 -13.38
N GLU A 661 -3.52 9.37 -12.45
CA GLU A 661 -3.78 9.45 -11.01
C GLU A 661 -3.35 10.80 -10.39
N ALA A 662 -2.75 11.69 -11.20
CA ALA A 662 -2.43 13.04 -10.74
C ALA A 662 -3.70 13.85 -10.52
N VAL A 663 -3.76 14.54 -9.37
CA VAL A 663 -4.86 15.42 -9.02
C VAL A 663 -4.49 16.86 -9.37
N GLY A 664 -5.23 17.45 -10.31
CA GLY A 664 -5.07 18.85 -10.70
C GLY A 664 -5.79 19.80 -9.74
N VAL A 665 -5.13 20.88 -9.36
CA VAL A 665 -5.66 21.97 -8.54
C VAL A 665 -5.50 23.27 -9.32
N ALA A 666 -6.60 23.96 -9.59
CA ALA A 666 -6.58 25.30 -10.17
C ALA A 666 -6.35 26.34 -9.06
N LEU A 667 -5.38 27.22 -9.25
CA LEU A 667 -5.08 28.31 -8.33
C LEU A 667 -5.93 29.55 -8.69
N PRO A 668 -6.19 30.48 -7.74
CA PRO A 668 -6.99 31.68 -7.98
C PRO A 668 -6.45 32.61 -9.08
N ASP A 669 -5.14 32.54 -9.37
CA ASP A 669 -4.46 33.34 -10.38
C ASP A 669 -4.41 32.67 -11.77
N GLY A 670 -5.09 31.54 -11.95
CA GLY A 670 -5.15 30.80 -13.20
C GLY A 670 -4.00 29.80 -13.41
N ARG A 671 -3.00 29.76 -12.52
CA ARG A 671 -2.00 28.67 -12.53
C ARG A 671 -2.65 27.33 -12.17
N ARG A 672 -2.02 26.24 -12.59
CA ARG A 672 -2.43 24.87 -12.23
C ARG A 672 -1.29 24.16 -11.54
N VAL A 673 -1.61 23.46 -10.46
CA VAL A 673 -0.70 22.56 -9.73
C VAL A 673 -1.21 21.15 -9.90
N GLU A 674 -0.33 20.22 -10.28
CA GLU A 674 -0.65 18.80 -10.32
C GLU A 674 0.04 18.10 -9.16
N LEU A 675 -0.70 17.25 -8.45
CA LEU A 675 -0.26 16.53 -7.28
C LEU A 675 -0.28 15.03 -7.53
N GLY A 676 0.80 14.36 -7.14
CA GLY A 676 0.90 12.91 -7.13
C GLY A 676 1.38 12.41 -5.79
N PHE A 677 0.85 11.27 -5.32
CA PHE A 677 1.33 10.60 -4.12
C PHE A 677 1.99 9.29 -4.51
N GLY A 678 3.23 9.04 -4.10
CA GLY A 678 3.93 7.84 -4.52
C GLY A 678 5.20 7.57 -3.71
N ARG A 679 6.09 6.74 -4.27
CA ARG A 679 7.39 6.39 -3.66
C ARG A 679 8.51 7.31 -4.09
N LEU A 680 9.49 7.54 -3.21
CA LEU A 680 10.71 8.24 -3.54
C LEU A 680 11.49 7.44 -4.59
N ARG A 681 11.77 8.04 -5.75
CA ARG A 681 12.65 7.46 -6.76
C ARG A 681 14.10 7.81 -6.42
N HIS A 682 14.91 6.81 -6.13
CA HIS A 682 16.36 6.92 -5.97
C HIS A 682 17.07 6.67 -7.29
N GLU A 683 18.03 7.52 -7.62
CA GLU A 683 18.97 7.24 -8.71
C GLU A 683 19.96 6.15 -8.29
N LEU A 684 20.32 5.28 -9.24
CA LEU A 684 21.38 4.29 -9.12
C LEU A 684 22.71 4.93 -9.53
N PRO A 685 23.65 5.17 -8.58
CA PRO A 685 24.90 5.84 -8.91
C PRO A 685 25.75 5.01 -9.86
N GLY A 686 25.96 5.52 -11.08
CA GLY A 686 26.79 4.87 -12.10
C GLY A 686 26.24 3.53 -12.60
N LEU A 687 24.91 3.35 -12.56
CA LEU A 687 24.26 2.15 -13.05
C LEU A 687 22.95 2.51 -13.76
N ALA A 688 22.68 1.90 -14.92
CA ALA A 688 21.38 1.92 -15.58
C ALA A 688 21.02 0.51 -16.05
N VAL A 689 19.73 0.17 -16.01
CA VAL A 689 19.23 -1.19 -16.25
C VAL A 689 18.17 -1.17 -17.35
N GLN A 690 18.28 -2.04 -18.33
CA GLN A 690 17.32 -2.18 -19.43
C GLN A 690 16.87 -3.64 -19.52
N LEU A 691 15.57 -3.86 -19.69
CA LEU A 691 15.02 -5.18 -19.99
C LEU A 691 15.24 -5.50 -21.48
N THR A 692 15.93 -6.59 -21.77
CA THR A 692 16.15 -7.06 -23.15
C THR A 692 15.34 -8.30 -23.49
N GLY A 693 14.91 -9.05 -22.49
CA GLY A 693 14.17 -10.30 -22.68
C GLY A 693 13.56 -10.80 -21.37
N PHE A 694 12.56 -11.66 -21.47
CA PHE A 694 11.91 -12.27 -20.33
C PHE A 694 11.53 -13.71 -20.65
N THR A 695 11.75 -14.61 -19.70
CA THR A 695 11.39 -16.03 -19.84
C THR A 695 10.73 -16.53 -18.57
N MET A 696 9.54 -17.12 -18.71
CA MET A 696 8.87 -17.84 -17.64
C MET A 696 9.07 -19.35 -17.83
N THR A 697 9.56 -20.03 -16.79
CA THR A 697 9.66 -21.48 -16.76
C THR A 697 8.56 -22.03 -15.85
N PRO A 698 7.53 -22.73 -16.38
CA PRO A 698 6.49 -23.30 -15.55
C PRO A 698 6.94 -24.57 -14.82
N TYR A 699 6.17 -25.01 -13.84
CA TYR A 699 6.27 -26.39 -13.36
C TYR A 699 5.85 -27.38 -14.46
N PRO A 700 6.41 -28.61 -14.49
CA PRO A 700 5.95 -29.64 -15.42
C PRO A 700 4.42 -29.81 -15.34
N HIS A 701 3.75 -29.77 -16.50
CA HIS A 701 2.29 -29.89 -16.62
C HIS A 701 1.46 -28.81 -15.90
N SER A 702 2.05 -27.64 -15.60
CA SER A 702 1.35 -26.53 -14.96
C SER A 702 1.55 -25.24 -15.75
N THR A 703 0.62 -24.31 -15.61
CA THR A 703 0.82 -22.90 -15.99
C THR A 703 1.33 -22.06 -14.82
N VAL A 704 1.46 -22.68 -13.64
CA VAL A 704 2.06 -22.06 -12.47
C VAL A 704 3.56 -21.93 -12.71
N PRO A 705 4.10 -20.73 -12.57
CA PRO A 705 5.51 -20.48 -12.82
C PRO A 705 6.40 -21.06 -11.71
N ARG A 706 7.45 -21.77 -12.13
CA ARG A 706 8.53 -22.28 -11.27
C ARG A 706 9.64 -21.25 -11.08
N ASP A 707 10.01 -20.58 -12.17
CA ASP A 707 10.99 -19.49 -12.16
C ASP A 707 10.65 -18.49 -13.26
N PHE A 708 11.10 -17.25 -13.08
CA PHE A 708 11.07 -16.24 -14.13
C PHE A 708 12.41 -15.57 -14.19
N ARG A 709 12.92 -15.43 -15.40
CA ARG A 709 14.23 -14.88 -15.68
C ARG A 709 14.04 -13.62 -16.51
N SER A 710 14.54 -12.51 -16.00
CA SER A 710 14.68 -11.26 -16.75
C SER A 710 16.09 -11.21 -17.33
N GLU A 711 16.19 -11.03 -18.64
CA GLU A 711 17.43 -10.73 -19.34
C GLU A 711 17.65 -9.22 -19.36
N LEU A 712 18.82 -8.80 -18.89
CA LEU A 712 19.12 -7.41 -18.59
C LEU A 712 20.36 -6.96 -19.34
N ARG A 713 20.31 -5.73 -19.86
CA ARG A 713 21.48 -4.97 -20.27
C ARG A 713 21.77 -3.89 -19.23
N LEU A 714 23.00 -3.85 -18.75
CA LEU A 714 23.44 -2.90 -17.72
C LEU A 714 24.47 -1.94 -18.31
N LEU A 715 24.33 -0.65 -18.02
CA LEU A 715 25.41 0.33 -18.17
C LEU A 715 26.04 0.53 -16.80
N VAL A 716 27.34 0.28 -16.66
CA VAL A 716 28.07 0.38 -15.39
C VAL A 716 29.24 1.35 -15.55
N GLY A 717 29.30 2.36 -14.69
CA GLY A 717 30.41 3.31 -14.63
C GLY A 717 29.96 4.76 -14.46
N PRO A 718 30.91 5.68 -14.21
CA PRO A 718 30.63 7.11 -14.19
C PRO A 718 29.97 7.55 -15.51
N GLY A 719 28.86 8.28 -15.44
CA GLY A 719 28.14 8.75 -16.64
C GLY A 719 27.13 7.77 -17.25
N ALA A 720 26.96 6.56 -16.69
CA ALA A 720 25.96 5.59 -17.17
C ALA A 720 24.55 6.18 -17.31
N TRP A 721 24.14 7.04 -16.37
CA TRP A 721 22.84 7.72 -16.42
C TRP A 721 22.71 8.70 -17.59
N ARG A 722 23.81 9.33 -18.02
CA ARG A 722 23.82 10.31 -19.11
C ARG A 722 23.66 9.59 -20.43
N VAL A 723 24.44 8.53 -20.63
CA VAL A 723 24.34 7.63 -21.78
C VAL A 723 22.94 7.01 -21.86
N ALA A 724 22.36 6.58 -20.73
CA ALA A 724 21.00 6.07 -20.67
C ALA A 724 19.95 7.11 -21.15
N ARG A 725 20.05 8.36 -20.68
CA ARG A 725 19.12 9.44 -21.07
C ARG A 725 19.26 9.86 -22.54
N GLU A 726 20.48 9.92 -23.05
CA GLU A 726 20.75 10.24 -24.46
C GLU A 726 20.22 9.14 -25.40
N HIS A 727 20.25 7.87 -24.97
CA HIS A 727 19.74 6.74 -25.74
C HIS A 727 18.22 6.80 -25.99
N ASP A 728 17.44 7.14 -24.97
CA ASP A 728 15.98 7.21 -25.10
C ASP A 728 15.53 8.23 -26.16
N VAL A 729 16.40 9.20 -26.49
CA VAL A 729 16.17 10.21 -27.54
C VAL A 729 16.69 9.75 -28.91
N ALA A 730 17.84 9.06 -28.97
CA ALA A 730 18.56 8.78 -30.22
C ALA A 730 18.29 7.39 -30.85
N GLY A 731 17.67 6.45 -30.11
CA GLY A 731 17.36 5.10 -30.59
C GLY A 731 18.54 4.13 -30.65
N GLU A 732 18.25 2.86 -30.97
CA GLU A 732 19.16 1.69 -30.84
C GLU A 732 20.46 1.82 -31.68
N LEU A 733 20.38 2.46 -32.86
CA LEU A 733 21.49 2.63 -33.81
C LEU A 733 22.63 3.55 -33.32
N ALA A 734 22.36 4.44 -32.36
CA ALA A 734 23.36 5.36 -31.81
C ALA A 734 24.23 4.66 -30.76
N ILE A 735 23.63 3.80 -29.92
CA ILE A 735 24.38 2.95 -28.98
C ILE A 735 25.24 1.96 -29.75
N GLU A 736 24.72 1.32 -30.79
CA GLU A 736 25.53 0.34 -31.52
C GLU A 736 26.76 1.02 -32.15
N ARG A 737 26.63 2.26 -32.62
CA ARG A 737 27.77 3.08 -33.06
C ARG A 737 28.70 3.48 -31.90
N ALA A 738 28.16 3.97 -30.78
CA ALA A 738 28.94 4.37 -29.60
C ALA A 738 29.66 3.17 -28.94
N LEU A 739 29.04 2.00 -28.94
CA LEU A 739 29.60 0.75 -28.44
C LEU A 739 30.61 0.16 -29.40
N ARG A 740 30.38 0.23 -30.72
CA ARG A 740 31.41 -0.16 -31.69
C ARG A 740 32.61 0.79 -31.64
N SER A 741 32.40 2.09 -31.40
CA SER A 741 33.51 3.02 -31.17
C SER A 741 34.21 2.76 -29.84
N ALA A 742 33.50 2.45 -28.76
CA ALA A 742 34.10 2.15 -27.45
C ALA A 742 34.81 0.77 -27.40
N ALA A 743 34.26 -0.23 -28.08
CA ALA A 743 34.85 -1.56 -28.21
C ALA A 743 36.00 -1.61 -29.23
N GLY A 744 36.06 -0.64 -30.16
CA GLY A 744 37.15 -0.47 -31.12
C GLY A 744 38.39 0.23 -30.55
N VAL A 745 38.35 0.75 -29.32
CA VAL A 745 39.51 1.35 -28.64
C VAL A 745 40.16 0.31 -27.72
N VAL A 746 40.77 -0.70 -28.34
CA VAL A 746 41.80 -1.53 -27.70
C VAL A 746 43.19 -1.26 -28.28
N ASP A 747 43.31 -0.44 -29.34
CA ASP A 747 44.58 0.11 -29.82
C ASP A 747 44.56 1.65 -29.74
N ALA A 748 45.00 2.21 -28.62
CA ALA A 748 45.23 3.65 -28.47
C ALA A 748 46.72 3.96 -28.63
N GLY A 749 47.10 4.46 -29.81
CA GLY A 749 48.23 5.37 -29.93
C GLY A 749 47.95 6.67 -29.14
N PRO A 750 48.98 7.33 -28.58
CA PRO A 750 48.78 8.45 -27.68
C PRO A 750 48.68 9.77 -28.46
N ALA A 751 47.48 10.36 -28.61
CA ALA A 751 47.29 11.81 -28.74
C ALA A 751 45.82 12.14 -29.04
N GLY A 752 45.11 12.71 -28.07
CA GLY A 752 43.74 13.22 -28.26
C GLY A 752 43.07 13.58 -26.94
N ALA A 753 43.60 14.57 -26.23
CA ALA A 753 43.01 15.06 -24.98
C ALA A 753 41.74 15.89 -25.27
N GLY A 754 40.55 15.28 -25.16
CA GLY A 754 39.29 16.01 -25.32
C GLY A 754 38.00 15.30 -24.89
N SER A 755 37.93 13.97 -24.85
CA SER A 755 36.69 13.20 -24.60
C SER A 755 36.67 12.43 -23.27
N ALA A 756 37.37 12.92 -22.24
CA ALA A 756 37.75 12.19 -21.02
C ALA A 756 36.61 11.69 -20.08
N GLY A 757 35.35 11.68 -20.50
CA GLY A 757 34.21 11.29 -19.66
C GLY A 757 33.45 10.03 -20.07
N VAL A 758 33.45 9.64 -21.35
CA VAL A 758 32.57 8.57 -21.87
C VAL A 758 33.24 7.20 -21.87
N ASP A 759 34.58 7.15 -21.90
CA ASP A 759 35.37 5.92 -22.04
C ASP A 759 35.35 4.99 -20.80
N GLN A 760 34.52 5.27 -19.79
CA GLN A 760 34.45 4.50 -18.54
C GLN A 760 33.11 3.76 -18.32
N VAL A 761 32.20 3.76 -19.29
CA VAL A 761 30.92 3.05 -19.19
C VAL A 761 31.03 1.67 -19.82
N ALA A 762 30.96 0.61 -19.00
CA ALA A 762 30.90 -0.77 -19.46
C ALA A 762 29.45 -1.21 -19.71
N VAL A 763 29.23 -1.97 -20.78
CA VAL A 763 27.93 -2.59 -21.07
C VAL A 763 27.98 -4.07 -20.78
N LEU A 764 27.10 -4.53 -19.90
CA LEU A 764 27.07 -5.92 -19.45
C LEU A 764 25.73 -6.54 -19.79
N ALA A 765 25.76 -7.69 -20.48
CA ALA A 765 24.61 -8.59 -20.55
C ALA A 765 24.58 -9.44 -19.29
N ARG A 766 23.45 -9.43 -18.58
CA ARG A 766 23.21 -10.18 -17.34
C ARG A 766 21.81 -10.76 -17.38
N ALA A 767 21.54 -11.66 -16.44
CA ALA A 767 20.19 -12.10 -16.16
C ALA A 767 19.98 -12.10 -14.66
N THR A 768 18.73 -12.04 -14.24
CA THR A 768 18.33 -12.30 -12.86
C THR A 768 17.07 -13.12 -12.85
N SER A 769 16.96 -14.02 -11.87
CA SER A 769 15.73 -14.78 -11.62
C SER A 769 15.35 -14.72 -10.14
N LEU A 770 14.28 -15.42 -9.75
CA LEU A 770 13.88 -15.49 -8.35
C LEU A 770 14.96 -16.18 -7.49
N ASN A 771 15.59 -17.23 -8.04
CA ASN A 771 16.59 -18.04 -7.33
C ASN A 771 18.03 -17.57 -7.58
N GLU A 772 18.27 -16.80 -8.64
CA GLU A 772 19.58 -16.27 -8.99
C GLU A 772 19.55 -14.72 -9.02
N PRO A 773 19.59 -14.08 -7.84
CA PRO A 773 19.58 -12.63 -7.77
C PRO A 773 20.91 -12.05 -8.28
N LEU A 774 20.82 -11.01 -9.11
CA LEU A 774 21.98 -10.32 -9.66
C LEU A 774 22.55 -9.34 -8.62
N LEU A 775 23.82 -9.49 -8.27
CA LEU A 775 24.55 -8.57 -7.40
C LEU A 775 25.48 -7.68 -8.24
N GLN A 776 25.16 -6.39 -8.38
CA GLN A 776 25.95 -5.46 -9.18
C GLN A 776 26.31 -4.19 -8.39
N GLY A 777 27.57 -3.77 -8.51
CA GLY A 777 28.07 -2.47 -8.01
C GLY A 777 28.60 -1.60 -9.14
N PRO A 778 28.91 -0.31 -8.88
CA PRO A 778 29.37 0.63 -9.89
C PRO A 778 30.84 0.45 -10.29
N HIS A 779 31.60 -0.39 -9.58
CA HIS A 779 33.03 -0.56 -9.84
C HIS A 779 33.27 -1.36 -11.11
N VAL A 780 33.93 -0.72 -12.08
CA VAL A 780 34.50 -1.34 -13.28
C VAL A 780 36.01 -1.35 -13.14
N TRP A 781 36.62 -2.50 -13.42
CA TRP A 781 38.08 -2.63 -13.49
C TRP A 781 38.59 -1.80 -14.67
N SER A 782 39.54 -0.91 -14.43
CA SER A 782 40.09 -0.02 -15.46
C SER A 782 41.59 -0.24 -15.61
N GLY A 783 42.07 -0.32 -16.85
CA GLY A 783 43.51 -0.38 -17.16
C GLY A 783 44.27 0.89 -16.75
N ALA A 784 43.57 2.02 -16.59
CA ALA A 784 44.16 3.26 -16.11
C ALA A 784 44.49 3.24 -14.61
N ARG A 785 43.91 2.32 -13.83
CA ARG A 785 44.22 2.14 -12.41
C ARG A 785 45.16 0.94 -12.24
N GLY A 786 46.19 1.08 -11.40
CA GLY A 786 47.01 -0.06 -11.00
C GLY A 786 46.19 -1.15 -10.29
N ALA A 787 46.70 -2.38 -10.29
CA ALA A 787 46.00 -3.56 -9.72
C ALA A 787 45.55 -3.35 -8.26
N LEU A 788 46.38 -2.70 -7.44
CA LEU A 788 46.03 -2.36 -6.06
C LEU A 788 44.86 -1.37 -5.97
N GLY A 789 44.84 -0.35 -6.84
CA GLY A 789 43.75 0.62 -6.89
C GLY A 789 42.43 -0.02 -7.31
N ASN A 790 42.47 -0.95 -8.26
CA ASN A 790 41.29 -1.74 -8.62
C ASN A 790 40.86 -2.69 -7.49
N ALA A 791 41.79 -3.37 -6.82
CA ALA A 791 41.46 -4.25 -5.69
C ALA A 791 40.80 -3.47 -4.52
N LEU A 792 41.35 -2.31 -4.16
CA LEU A 792 40.78 -1.44 -3.12
C LEU A 792 39.42 -0.85 -3.56
N GLY A 793 39.29 -0.44 -4.82
CA GLY A 793 38.03 0.05 -5.38
C GLY A 793 36.94 -1.03 -5.41
N TRP A 794 37.30 -2.26 -5.78
CA TRP A 794 36.42 -3.42 -5.73
C TRP A 794 36.00 -3.73 -4.30
N LEU A 795 36.94 -3.77 -3.35
CA LEU A 795 36.63 -4.04 -1.94
C LEU A 795 35.72 -2.95 -1.34
N GLY A 796 35.99 -1.68 -1.66
CA GLY A 796 35.15 -0.56 -1.27
C GLY A 796 33.74 -0.64 -1.84
N ALA A 797 33.59 -1.01 -3.12
CA ALA A 797 32.28 -1.24 -3.73
C ALA A 797 31.58 -2.48 -3.16
N TYR A 798 32.33 -3.52 -2.80
CA TYR A 798 31.82 -4.77 -2.26
C TYR A 798 31.24 -4.59 -0.84
N LEU A 799 31.92 -3.80 0.01
CA LEU A 799 31.51 -3.48 1.39
C LEU A 799 30.60 -2.25 1.48
N GLY A 800 30.63 -1.39 0.46
CA GLY A 800 29.90 -0.13 0.42
C GLY A 800 28.40 -0.29 0.20
N PRO A 801 27.62 0.79 0.43
CA PRO A 801 26.16 0.78 0.27
C PRO A 801 25.71 0.82 -1.19
N GLN A 802 26.63 0.95 -2.14
CA GLN A 802 26.35 1.09 -3.57
C GLN A 802 26.33 -0.25 -4.32
N ARG A 803 26.38 -1.38 -3.61
CA ARG A 803 26.16 -2.69 -4.20
C ARG A 803 24.68 -3.05 -4.08
N TYR A 804 24.05 -3.21 -5.24
CA TYR A 804 22.63 -3.51 -5.35
C TYR A 804 22.42 -4.98 -5.69
N LYS A 805 21.42 -5.57 -5.05
CA LYS A 805 20.82 -6.85 -5.36
C LYS A 805 19.56 -6.57 -6.17
N PHE A 806 19.52 -7.08 -7.39
CA PHE A 806 18.32 -7.16 -8.21
C PHE A 806 17.77 -8.58 -8.09
N SER A 807 16.49 -8.70 -7.79
CA SER A 807 15.79 -9.98 -7.76
C SER A 807 14.42 -9.82 -8.38
N GLN A 808 13.93 -10.87 -9.04
CA GLN A 808 12.58 -10.85 -9.59
C GLN A 808 11.53 -10.66 -8.48
N ASN A 809 10.63 -9.68 -8.61
CA ASN A 809 9.57 -9.40 -7.63
C ASN A 809 8.15 -9.50 -8.21
N GLY A 810 7.98 -9.19 -9.49
CA GLY A 810 6.68 -9.28 -10.18
C GLY A 810 6.84 -9.12 -11.69
N TRP A 811 5.80 -9.36 -12.48
CA TRP A 811 5.86 -9.30 -13.95
C TRP A 811 4.44 -9.27 -14.54
N ASP A 812 4.34 -8.98 -15.84
CA ASP A 812 3.07 -8.93 -16.57
C ASP A 812 2.45 -10.31 -16.84
N ALA A 813 1.89 -10.92 -15.79
CA ALA A 813 1.29 -12.25 -15.88
C ALA A 813 0.07 -12.31 -16.82
N GLN A 814 -0.67 -11.21 -16.95
CA GLN A 814 -1.84 -11.14 -17.82
C GLN A 814 -1.44 -11.01 -19.29
N GLY A 815 -0.56 -10.05 -19.61
CA GLY A 815 -0.07 -9.87 -20.98
C GLY A 815 0.67 -11.11 -21.48
N TRP A 816 1.39 -11.82 -20.61
CA TRP A 816 1.98 -13.11 -20.95
C TRP A 816 0.94 -14.14 -21.37
N ARG A 817 -0.10 -14.39 -20.58
CA ARG A 817 -1.15 -15.36 -20.94
C ARG A 817 -1.81 -15.01 -22.27
N GLN A 818 -2.11 -13.73 -22.48
CA GLN A 818 -2.68 -13.25 -23.74
C GLN A 818 -1.74 -13.50 -24.93
N SER A 819 -0.44 -13.21 -24.76
CA SER A 819 0.57 -13.44 -25.80
C SER A 819 0.87 -14.93 -26.03
N GLU A 820 0.72 -15.77 -25.01
CA GLU A 820 0.86 -17.22 -25.11
C GLU A 820 -0.27 -17.81 -25.96
N GLU A 821 -1.50 -17.36 -25.75
CA GLU A 821 -2.64 -17.75 -26.59
C GLU A 821 -2.46 -17.27 -28.03
N ALA A 822 -2.03 -16.03 -28.25
CA ALA A 822 -1.70 -15.52 -29.58
C ALA A 822 -0.58 -16.34 -30.24
N ALA A 823 0.44 -16.74 -29.48
CA ALA A 823 1.50 -17.59 -29.99
C ALA A 823 1.01 -18.99 -30.37
N ARG A 824 0.11 -19.58 -29.58
CA ARG A 824 -0.55 -20.86 -29.93
C ARG A 824 -1.41 -20.76 -31.18
N ARG A 825 -1.96 -19.58 -31.49
CA ARG A 825 -2.68 -19.30 -32.75
C ARG A 825 -1.74 -18.99 -33.93
N GLY A 826 -0.43 -18.94 -33.71
CA GLY A 826 0.54 -18.56 -34.74
C GLY A 826 0.58 -17.07 -35.07
N GLU A 827 -0.10 -16.23 -34.29
CA GLU A 827 -0.09 -14.76 -34.44
C GLU A 827 1.22 -14.16 -33.91
N LEU A 828 1.83 -14.82 -32.92
CA LEU A 828 3.12 -14.46 -32.36
C LEU A 828 4.06 -15.68 -32.39
N PRO A 829 5.37 -15.47 -32.50
CA PRO A 829 6.34 -16.57 -32.45
C PRO A 829 6.59 -17.08 -31.02
N GLY A 830 6.13 -16.36 -29.99
CA GLY A 830 6.24 -16.80 -28.60
C GLY A 830 5.58 -15.83 -27.62
N PRO A 831 5.36 -16.26 -26.36
CA PRO A 831 4.81 -15.41 -25.31
C PRO A 831 5.80 -14.31 -24.89
N VAL A 832 5.28 -13.15 -24.54
CA VAL A 832 6.03 -11.95 -24.17
C VAL A 832 5.43 -11.30 -22.92
N ALA A 833 6.29 -10.84 -22.01
CA ALA A 833 5.88 -9.99 -20.90
C ALA A 833 6.11 -8.52 -21.27
N ARG A 834 5.11 -7.65 -21.09
CA ARG A 834 5.25 -6.22 -21.40
C ARG A 834 6.10 -5.47 -20.39
N PHE A 835 6.18 -5.98 -19.16
CA PHE A 835 7.03 -5.43 -18.12
C PHE A 835 7.48 -6.49 -17.12
N THR A 836 8.56 -6.18 -16.41
CA THR A 836 9.05 -6.92 -15.25
C THR A 836 9.29 -5.96 -14.10
N ILE A 837 9.07 -6.41 -12.87
CA ILE A 837 9.34 -5.67 -11.64
C ILE A 837 10.48 -6.37 -10.93
N LEU A 838 11.59 -5.66 -10.78
CA LEU A 838 12.74 -6.10 -10.00
C LEU A 838 12.65 -5.52 -8.59
N GLY A 839 12.79 -6.36 -7.57
CA GLY A 839 13.15 -5.92 -6.22
C GLY A 839 14.59 -5.44 -6.23
N VAL A 840 14.82 -4.23 -5.72
CA VAL A 840 16.15 -3.62 -5.58
C VAL A 840 16.44 -3.48 -4.11
N GLY A 841 17.55 -4.03 -3.65
CA GLY A 841 17.99 -3.87 -2.27
C GLY A 841 19.50 -3.72 -2.18
N ASN A 842 20.00 -2.81 -1.36
CA ASN A 842 21.39 -2.90 -0.93
C ASN A 842 21.45 -3.70 0.39
N ASN A 843 22.52 -4.47 0.58
CA ASN A 843 22.70 -5.28 1.79
C ASN A 843 23.99 -4.89 2.55
N PRO A 844 24.14 -3.60 2.93
CA PRO A 844 25.35 -3.13 3.58
C PRO A 844 25.55 -3.83 4.93
N GLY A 845 26.77 -4.26 5.25
CA GLY A 845 27.06 -4.88 6.56
C GLY A 845 26.70 -6.35 6.70
N VAL A 846 25.92 -6.95 5.79
CA VAL A 846 25.64 -8.42 5.80
C VAL A 846 26.93 -9.23 5.75
N GLN A 847 27.95 -8.75 5.03
CA GLN A 847 29.26 -9.40 4.99
C GLN A 847 29.98 -9.35 6.34
N ALA A 848 29.87 -8.24 7.09
CA ALA A 848 30.43 -8.15 8.44
C ALA A 848 29.73 -9.13 9.39
N VAL A 849 28.40 -9.25 9.28
CA VAL A 849 27.62 -10.25 10.03
C VAL A 849 28.06 -11.67 9.66
N ALA A 850 28.22 -11.98 8.36
CA ALA A 850 28.65 -13.30 7.89
C ALA A 850 30.05 -13.67 8.38
N VAL A 851 31.02 -12.75 8.26
CA VAL A 851 32.38 -12.94 8.79
C VAL A 851 32.34 -13.14 10.31
N GLY A 852 31.52 -12.35 11.01
CA GLY A 852 31.35 -12.50 12.45
C GLY A 852 30.79 -13.86 12.85
N ALA A 853 29.80 -14.37 12.11
CA ALA A 853 29.25 -15.71 12.31
C ALA A 853 30.29 -16.81 12.06
N VAL A 854 31.11 -16.69 11.01
CA VAL A 854 32.22 -17.62 10.75
C VAL A 854 33.23 -17.61 11.89
N LEU A 855 33.63 -16.43 12.39
CA LEU A 855 34.55 -16.31 13.53
C LEU A 855 33.98 -16.95 14.80
N MET A 856 32.68 -16.83 15.07
CA MET A 856 32.02 -17.54 16.16
C MET A 856 32.03 -19.06 15.95
N GLY A 857 31.67 -19.51 14.74
CA GLY A 857 31.63 -20.91 14.35
C GLY A 857 32.98 -21.61 14.47
N VAL A 858 34.09 -20.91 14.19
CA VAL A 858 35.46 -21.41 14.39
C VAL A 858 35.93 -21.23 15.85
N GLY A 859 35.51 -20.14 16.50
CA GLY A 859 35.93 -19.77 17.85
C GLY A 859 35.41 -20.70 18.95
N ILE A 860 34.17 -21.16 18.82
CA ILE A 860 33.55 -22.09 19.76
C ILE A 860 34.33 -23.42 19.79
N PRO A 861 34.55 -24.12 18.66
CA PRO A 861 35.36 -25.34 18.66
C PRO A 861 36.78 -25.13 19.19
N TRP A 862 37.41 -24.00 18.88
CA TRP A 862 38.73 -23.68 19.44
C TRP A 862 38.70 -23.59 20.97
N ALA A 863 37.71 -22.89 21.52
CA ALA A 863 37.59 -22.66 22.96
C ALA A 863 37.29 -23.95 23.74
N PHE A 864 36.45 -24.83 23.19
CA PHE A 864 35.98 -26.04 23.87
C PHE A 864 36.79 -27.30 23.55
N TYR A 865 37.44 -27.40 22.39
CA TYR A 865 38.19 -28.61 22.00
C TYR A 865 39.70 -28.37 21.85
N VAL A 866 40.10 -27.36 21.08
CA VAL A 866 41.53 -27.10 20.80
C VAL A 866 42.26 -26.62 22.05
N LYS A 867 41.67 -25.70 22.81
CA LYS A 867 42.26 -25.18 24.05
C LYS A 867 42.48 -26.29 25.09
N PRO A 868 41.50 -27.15 25.45
CA PRO A 868 41.75 -28.27 26.35
C PRO A 868 42.81 -29.24 25.84
N TRP A 869 42.89 -29.47 24.52
CA TRP A 869 43.96 -30.28 23.93
C TRP A 869 45.35 -29.63 24.12
N LEU A 870 45.49 -28.33 23.82
CA LEU A 870 46.73 -27.58 24.05
C LEU A 870 47.13 -27.58 25.52
N ALA A 871 46.17 -27.40 26.43
CA ALA A 871 46.40 -27.45 27.87
C ALA A 871 46.87 -28.84 28.33
N ARG A 872 46.25 -29.92 27.82
CA ARG A 872 46.68 -31.30 28.08
C ARG A 872 48.09 -31.57 27.55
N ARG A 873 48.42 -31.10 26.35
CA ARG A 873 49.76 -31.24 25.75
C ARG A 873 50.83 -30.45 26.53
N ALA A 874 50.51 -29.24 26.98
CA ALA A 874 51.40 -28.46 27.84
C ALA A 874 51.61 -29.16 29.19
N LYS A 875 50.55 -29.65 29.83
CA LYS A 875 50.63 -30.44 31.07
C LYS A 875 51.51 -31.68 30.91
N ARG A 876 51.32 -32.46 29.83
CA ARG A 876 52.16 -33.65 29.54
C ARG A 876 53.62 -33.29 29.33
N ARG A 877 53.92 -32.17 28.65
CA ARG A 877 55.31 -31.69 28.48
C ARG A 877 55.97 -31.35 29.82
N VAL A 878 55.26 -30.64 30.69
CA VAL A 878 55.75 -30.32 32.04
C VAL A 878 55.94 -31.58 32.88
N GLN A 879 54.99 -32.53 32.83
CA GLN A 879 55.09 -33.79 33.55
C GLN A 879 56.28 -34.65 33.08
N ARG A 880 56.56 -34.70 31.77
CA ARG A 880 57.74 -35.40 31.23
C ARG A 880 59.03 -34.74 31.69
N ALA A 881 59.15 -33.43 31.53
CA ALA A 881 60.34 -32.71 32.00
C ALA A 881 60.57 -32.90 33.51
N LEU A 882 59.51 -32.93 34.32
CA LEU A 882 59.60 -33.22 35.76
C LEU A 882 60.07 -34.66 36.03
N ALA A 883 59.58 -35.64 35.27
CA ALA A 883 60.01 -37.04 35.38
C ALA A 883 61.47 -37.23 34.95
N ASP A 884 61.90 -36.51 33.92
CA ASP A 884 63.26 -36.61 33.36
C ASP A 884 64.30 -35.78 34.15
N GLY A 885 63.90 -35.13 35.25
CA GLY A 885 64.76 -34.19 36.01
C GLY A 885 65.18 -32.93 35.24
N SER A 886 64.86 -32.83 33.96
CA SER A 886 65.18 -31.73 33.04
C SER A 886 64.27 -30.53 33.19
N TRP A 887 63.20 -30.64 33.97
CA TRP A 887 62.44 -29.49 34.41
C TRP A 887 63.29 -28.71 35.40
N ALA A 888 64.15 -27.86 34.84
CA ALA A 888 64.55 -26.63 35.48
C ALA A 888 63.24 -25.90 35.73
N GLY A 889 62.63 -26.18 36.89
CA GLY A 889 61.49 -25.44 37.36
C GLY A 889 61.81 -23.99 37.09
N ARG A 890 60.83 -23.22 36.61
CA ARG A 890 60.96 -21.78 36.49
C ARG A 890 61.17 -21.26 37.92
N ALA A 891 62.39 -21.44 38.42
CA ALA A 891 62.90 -21.09 39.72
C ALA A 891 62.91 -19.59 39.63
N ARG A 892 61.76 -19.06 40.03
CA ARG A 892 61.50 -17.71 40.43
C ARG A 892 62.73 -16.82 40.25
N ALA A 893 62.69 -16.01 39.20
CA ALA A 893 63.16 -14.63 39.27
C ALA A 893 62.33 -13.86 40.34
N ALA A 894 62.32 -14.36 41.58
CA ALA A 894 61.85 -13.70 42.79
C ALA A 894 63.04 -13.28 43.67
N GLY A 895 64.26 -13.28 43.11
CA GLY A 895 65.47 -12.76 43.76
C GLY A 895 65.78 -11.27 43.51
N GLY A 896 64.93 -10.53 42.77
CA GLY A 896 65.27 -9.16 42.32
C GLY A 896 64.39 -8.00 42.84
N GLY A 897 63.40 -8.23 43.71
CA GLY A 897 62.40 -7.21 44.09
C GLY A 897 62.39 -6.78 45.56
N GLY A 898 63.38 -7.18 46.36
CA GLY A 898 63.36 -7.06 47.82
C GLY A 898 64.23 -5.94 48.41
N ALA A 899 64.23 -4.73 47.85
CA ALA A 899 65.00 -3.60 48.43
C ALA A 899 64.25 -2.27 48.61
N ALA A 900 63.01 -2.08 48.10
CA ALA A 900 62.34 -0.76 48.14
C ALA A 900 61.09 -0.66 49.03
N GLY A 901 60.70 -1.71 49.76
CA GLY A 901 59.42 -1.77 50.47
C GLY A 901 59.47 -1.74 52.00
N ARG A 902 60.64 -1.48 52.62
CA ARG A 902 60.85 -1.64 54.07
C ARG A 902 61.23 -0.34 54.80
N ALA A 903 60.71 0.81 54.36
CA ALA A 903 61.04 2.13 54.95
C ALA A 903 59.85 3.03 55.29
N ILE A 904 58.60 2.52 55.34
CA ILE A 904 57.46 3.32 55.84
C ILE A 904 56.66 2.46 56.81
N GLY A 905 57.00 2.55 58.09
CA GLY A 905 56.36 1.78 59.16
C GLY A 905 57.19 1.65 60.44
N ARG A 906 57.94 2.70 60.82
CA ARG A 906 58.45 2.92 62.19
C ARG A 906 58.60 4.42 62.41
N GLU A 907 57.47 5.09 62.65
CA GLU A 907 57.39 6.37 63.34
C GLU A 907 55.92 6.61 63.71
N ALA A 908 55.52 5.98 64.82
CA ALA A 908 54.31 6.29 65.60
C ALA A 908 54.42 5.54 66.95
N ALA A 909 55.38 5.97 67.77
CA ALA A 909 55.44 5.78 69.22
C ALA A 909 56.41 6.85 69.72
N GLY A 910 55.83 7.97 70.14
CA GLY A 910 56.45 9.26 70.43
C GLY A 910 55.35 10.30 70.33
#